data_AF-A0A949HQ69-F1
#
_entry.id   AF-A0A949HQ69-F1
#
_cell.length_a   1.000
_cell.length_b   1.000
_cell.length_c   1.000
_cell.angle_alpha   90.00
_cell.angle_beta   90.00
_cell.angle_gamma   90.00
#
_symmetry.space_group_name_H-M   'P 1'
#
loop_
_entity.id
_entity.type
_entity.pdbx_description
1 polymer ?
#
loop_
_entity_poly.entity_id
_entity_poly.type
_entity_poly.pdbx_seq_one_letter_code
_entity_poly.pdbx_strand_id
1 'polypeptide(L)'
;MTQPPSFTQGDSAVNLHAPFATLIVGVSGNTDPDGYDARVVDPKEFAPEIQKIYLRVWHFLDWVFGKETQSPLGMPSRRLSELEGPSATMGLCTNAKDPGLKNKCEFLSGKLEEFKTCWKPLNIEHTPVVLLSSISPGIDTIVAEVFLDYRKLNPDRSVFVRVPLPFPIEILDRCSSYRKEEDKVRLRSLLQRLRTQDGWDEQRDLFCVKIDGDWEPIQTRPQETPVCSNTNPVCRAQNAVGVTLSPEADLESTINIGDELKPRRYLRYRAAGEYIASLSHLLLAIYDHELDHQGQFEDGFRKPLSPFEPGTWAIVESKRRGLSWELLATSNNFSWADNGPVLRLGIKRKKRTASSSLDKNQISLIPSPEVWSFLHPYDLEPQHEHLSEGQKNALWQASGDFVFRRILDLQETFNKETKLKWNSMCNGSDGESELIDMLVPNSEGDGLTHRREKLISILGSAWQELRSLAQAAKVRRCSGDLANKVYEPKRFRVLLSLIILVFLAASCLGMFEHWHRAAPTDHNHPISWSMENSSLLLVNYLAAGSDSKEAWIRAGLLGGTILTLTISGLWFILYNRARIEEKRYDYRALAEALRVQIYWSAAGLNRSVAHDYMQRQKDELNWIRYVASEVSFPLERWPVFFENLSNPQQNILLGYIRKKWIGGQIGNATRKCEGLSHKLHLTHIMCWGLAWAGLLQLPLMLVNQVNIPFANWLDQNHWWLTKFALVTSSFGLAILLVFGLELAIHSIKWLEPFVPRWLKKTLYMVDHHFGEHEEPVAEPHFGRKLISRLVHYWQLAGVALFVGSLAFEMSYHLPKLGDSFPDRANWWIINTGACLLSGALVLAWQERRFYSEEYRNYCSMRALYKSADRRLDLILNELGSPDFLHKRDWTRQRLVAEAQDILYQVGCEALSENADWLILHRARPLEPFMAG
;
A
#
# COMPACT_ATOMS: atom_id res chain seq x y z
N MET A 1 -47.95 14.89 -27.89
CA MET A 1 -46.47 14.91 -27.84
C MET A 1 -46.05 16.33 -27.50
N THR A 2 -45.95 16.62 -26.20
CA THR A 2 -45.58 17.92 -25.65
C THR A 2 -44.06 18.00 -25.56
N GLN A 3 -43.49 19.08 -26.10
CA GLN A 3 -42.04 19.35 -26.09
C GLN A 3 -41.52 19.46 -24.65
N PRO A 4 -40.27 19.06 -24.37
CA PRO A 4 -39.64 19.29 -23.07
C PRO A 4 -39.34 20.79 -22.89
N PRO A 5 -39.35 21.32 -21.66
CA PRO A 5 -39.15 22.74 -21.41
C PRO A 5 -37.70 23.15 -21.71
N SER A 6 -37.57 24.25 -22.44
CA SER A 6 -36.30 24.94 -22.67
C SER A 6 -35.75 25.51 -21.36
N PHE A 7 -34.62 24.99 -20.89
CA PHE A 7 -33.85 25.61 -19.83
C PHE A 7 -33.22 26.91 -20.34
N THR A 8 -33.60 28.03 -19.74
CA THR A 8 -33.05 29.35 -20.01
C THR A 8 -31.61 29.44 -19.50
N GLN A 9 -30.68 29.75 -20.41
CA GLN A 9 -29.32 30.21 -20.11
C GLN A 9 -29.40 31.50 -19.30
N GLY A 10 -29.19 31.42 -18.00
CA GLY A 10 -29.22 32.61 -17.17
C GLY A 10 -29.19 32.34 -15.70
N ASP A 11 -28.37 31.39 -15.23
CA ASP A 11 -27.93 31.41 -13.84
C ASP A 11 -26.47 30.99 -13.76
N SER A 12 -25.75 31.77 -12.97
CA SER A 12 -24.34 31.69 -12.58
C SER A 12 -23.74 30.29 -12.64
N ALA A 13 -22.52 30.20 -13.19
CA ALA A 13 -21.62 29.05 -13.10
C ALA A 13 -21.74 28.36 -11.75
N VAL A 14 -22.54 27.30 -11.71
CA VAL A 14 -22.60 26.38 -10.59
C VAL A 14 -21.19 25.80 -10.52
N ASN A 15 -20.46 26.18 -9.46
CA ASN A 15 -19.23 25.51 -9.10
C ASN A 15 -19.51 24.01 -9.16
N LEU A 16 -18.96 23.33 -10.16
CA LEU A 16 -18.92 21.88 -10.24
C LEU A 16 -18.06 21.42 -9.06
N HIS A 17 -18.70 21.31 -7.89
CA HIS A 17 -18.12 20.75 -6.70
C HIS A 17 -17.60 19.36 -7.06
N ALA A 18 -16.37 19.06 -6.66
CA ALA A 18 -15.75 17.75 -6.84
C ALA A 18 -16.74 16.64 -6.45
N PRO A 19 -16.76 15.49 -7.15
CA PRO A 19 -17.69 14.41 -6.85
C PRO A 19 -17.52 14.00 -5.38
N PHE A 20 -18.52 14.30 -4.56
CA PHE A 20 -18.54 13.86 -3.17
C PHE A 20 -18.59 12.33 -3.16
N ALA A 21 -17.69 11.70 -2.39
CA ALA A 21 -17.74 10.26 -2.13
C ALA A 21 -19.13 9.90 -1.60
N THR A 22 -19.73 8.80 -2.06
CA THR A 22 -21.08 8.38 -1.65
C THR A 22 -21.01 7.52 -0.39
N LEU A 23 -21.79 7.83 0.64
CA LEU A 23 -21.94 6.97 1.82
C LEU A 23 -22.91 5.83 1.51
N ILE A 24 -22.48 4.60 1.74
CA ILE A 24 -23.28 3.40 1.47
C ILE A 24 -23.68 2.79 2.80
N VAL A 25 -24.98 2.75 3.07
CA VAL A 25 -25.55 2.16 4.28
C VAL A 25 -26.17 0.82 3.90
N GLY A 26 -25.71 -0.27 4.49
CA GLY A 26 -26.35 -1.57 4.34
C GLY A 26 -27.41 -1.76 5.42
N VAL A 27 -28.47 -2.52 5.16
CA VAL A 27 -29.39 -2.99 6.20
C VAL A 27 -29.46 -4.51 6.20
N SER A 28 -29.55 -5.08 7.39
CA SER A 28 -29.84 -6.51 7.58
C SER A 28 -30.81 -6.70 8.74
N GLY A 29 -31.98 -7.28 8.44
CA GLY A 29 -32.98 -7.69 9.41
C GLY A 29 -33.73 -8.94 8.96
N ASN A 30 -33.49 -10.10 9.59
CA ASN A 30 -34.05 -11.39 9.15
C ASN A 30 -35.46 -11.72 9.69
N THR A 31 -36.19 -10.74 10.23
CA THR A 31 -37.42 -11.04 10.98
C THR A 31 -38.48 -9.96 10.93
N ASP A 32 -39.75 -10.37 10.94
CA ASP A 32 -40.88 -9.50 11.24
C ASP A 32 -40.80 -9.00 12.69
N PRO A 33 -40.60 -7.69 12.93
CA PRO A 33 -40.69 -7.11 14.26
C PRO A 33 -42.10 -7.27 14.85
N ASP A 34 -42.22 -7.20 16.17
CA ASP A 34 -43.53 -7.21 16.81
C ASP A 34 -44.40 -6.04 16.32
N GLY A 35 -45.67 -6.33 16.05
CA GLY A 35 -46.59 -5.37 15.43
C GLY A 35 -46.42 -5.14 13.93
N TYR A 36 -45.53 -5.86 13.24
CA TYR A 36 -45.44 -5.79 11.78
C TYR A 36 -46.73 -6.31 11.11
N ASP A 37 -47.34 -5.46 10.28
CA ASP A 37 -48.47 -5.77 9.40
C ASP A 37 -48.11 -5.27 8.00
N ALA A 38 -48.06 -6.19 7.02
CA ALA A 38 -47.70 -5.84 5.66
C ALA A 38 -48.80 -5.07 4.91
N ARG A 39 -50.06 -5.11 5.37
CA ARG A 39 -51.12 -4.31 4.74
C ARG A 39 -50.97 -2.82 5.00
N VAL A 40 -50.34 -2.48 6.11
CA VAL A 40 -50.18 -1.10 6.55
C VAL A 40 -48.97 -0.52 5.85
N VAL A 41 -49.20 0.49 5.01
CA VAL A 41 -48.15 1.22 4.27
C VAL A 41 -47.97 2.63 4.80
N ASP A 42 -49.02 3.25 5.38
CA ASP A 42 -48.91 4.57 6.01
C ASP A 42 -48.19 4.44 7.35
N PRO A 43 -47.06 5.14 7.56
CA PRO A 43 -46.36 5.14 8.84
C PRO A 43 -47.25 5.45 10.04
N LYS A 44 -48.26 6.31 9.87
CA LYS A 44 -49.17 6.72 10.96
C LYS A 44 -50.04 5.59 11.48
N GLU A 45 -50.29 4.58 10.66
CA GLU A 45 -51.09 3.41 11.01
C GLU A 45 -50.23 2.26 11.56
N PHE A 46 -48.89 2.39 11.52
CA PHE A 46 -47.99 1.38 12.06
C PHE A 46 -48.25 1.13 13.54
N ALA A 47 -48.09 -0.12 13.97
CA ALA A 47 -48.09 -0.44 15.38
C ALA A 47 -47.02 0.37 16.12
N PRO A 48 -47.22 0.73 17.41
CA PRO A 48 -46.30 1.59 18.15
C PRO A 48 -44.84 1.13 18.13
N GLU A 49 -44.58 -0.18 18.17
CA GLU A 49 -43.21 -0.71 18.11
C GLU A 49 -42.56 -0.52 16.73
N ILE A 50 -43.34 -0.59 15.66
CA ILE A 50 -42.88 -0.30 14.29
C ILE A 50 -42.62 1.19 14.12
N GLN A 51 -43.49 2.05 14.67
CA GLN A 51 -43.26 3.50 14.68
C GLN A 51 -41.96 3.87 15.38
N LYS A 52 -41.61 3.20 16.50
CA LYS A 52 -40.32 3.41 17.17
C LYS A 52 -39.14 3.05 16.27
N ILE A 53 -39.17 1.90 15.59
CA ILE A 53 -38.11 1.49 14.65
C ILE A 53 -38.00 2.52 13.51
N TYR A 54 -39.14 2.91 12.94
CA TYR A 54 -39.23 3.92 11.90
C TYR A 54 -38.57 5.25 12.33
N LEU A 55 -38.92 5.74 13.52
CA LEU A 55 -38.34 6.97 14.07
C LEU A 55 -36.84 6.83 14.35
N ARG A 56 -36.37 5.69 14.85
CA ARG A 56 -34.93 5.49 15.11
C ARG A 56 -34.10 5.54 13.83
N VAL A 57 -34.59 4.94 12.75
CA VAL A 57 -33.93 4.99 11.44
C VAL A 57 -34.02 6.42 10.86
N TRP A 58 -35.14 7.11 11.07
CA TRP A 58 -35.30 8.52 10.70
C TRP A 58 -34.28 9.41 11.41
N HIS A 59 -34.13 9.25 12.73
CA HIS A 59 -33.15 10.00 13.52
C HIS A 59 -31.72 9.66 13.15
N PHE A 60 -31.44 8.41 12.74
CA PHE A 60 -30.14 8.06 12.16
C PHE A 60 -29.85 8.90 10.91
N LEU A 61 -30.83 9.13 10.02
CA LEU A 61 -30.67 10.00 8.86
C LEU A 61 -30.50 11.47 9.25
N ASP A 62 -31.31 11.98 10.20
CA ASP A 62 -31.12 13.33 10.76
C ASP A 62 -29.69 13.50 11.32
N TRP A 63 -29.16 12.47 11.98
CA TRP A 63 -27.80 12.44 12.52
C TRP A 63 -26.73 12.46 11.42
N VAL A 64 -26.87 11.63 10.37
CA VAL A 64 -25.96 11.60 9.21
C VAL A 64 -25.93 12.95 8.50
N PHE A 65 -27.09 13.59 8.30
CA PHE A 65 -27.20 14.86 7.59
C PHE A 65 -27.03 16.10 8.48
N GLY A 66 -26.85 15.92 9.79
CA GLY A 66 -26.64 16.99 10.76
C GLY A 66 -27.83 17.97 10.90
N LYS A 67 -29.05 17.56 10.52
CA LYS A 67 -30.23 18.42 10.51
C LYS A 67 -31.45 17.65 11.01
N GLU A 68 -32.14 18.21 12.00
CA GLU A 68 -33.41 17.67 12.49
C GLU A 68 -34.52 17.96 11.48
N THR A 69 -35.25 16.92 11.08
CA THR A 69 -36.36 17.02 10.12
C THR A 69 -37.65 16.49 10.74
N GLN A 70 -38.79 16.98 10.26
CA GLN A 70 -40.09 16.51 10.77
C GLN A 70 -40.45 15.18 10.11
N SER A 71 -40.62 14.13 10.91
CA SER A 71 -41.03 12.81 10.41
C SER A 71 -42.49 12.80 9.92
N PRO A 72 -42.88 11.87 9.01
CA PRO A 72 -44.27 11.68 8.58
C PRO A 72 -45.27 11.42 9.72
N LEU A 73 -44.78 10.92 10.86
CA LEU A 73 -45.57 10.66 12.05
C LEU A 73 -46.00 11.94 12.78
N GLY A 74 -45.55 13.13 12.32
CA GLY A 74 -45.88 14.42 12.94
C GLY A 74 -45.21 14.64 14.29
N MET A 75 -44.44 13.66 14.77
CA MET A 75 -43.61 13.79 15.96
C MET A 75 -42.44 14.72 15.62
N PRO A 76 -42.25 15.85 16.33
CA PRO A 76 -41.04 16.64 16.22
C PRO A 76 -39.84 15.74 16.58
N SER A 77 -38.73 15.92 15.87
CA SER A 77 -37.49 15.21 16.17
C SER A 77 -37.01 15.65 17.55
N ARG A 78 -37.45 14.98 18.63
CA ARG A 78 -36.82 15.14 19.94
C ARG A 78 -35.42 14.56 19.82
N ARG A 79 -34.42 15.21 20.42
CA ARG A 79 -33.03 14.75 20.34
C ARG A 79 -32.97 13.26 20.70
N LEU A 80 -32.18 12.49 19.95
CA LEU A 80 -31.95 11.07 20.26
C LEU A 80 -31.63 10.85 21.76
N SER A 81 -30.92 11.81 22.37
CA SER A 81 -30.60 11.85 23.80
C SER A 81 -31.80 11.97 24.75
N GLU A 82 -32.93 12.55 24.31
CA GLU A 82 -34.16 12.68 25.11
C GLU A 82 -35.02 11.41 25.06
N LEU A 83 -34.97 10.67 23.94
CA LEU A 83 -35.70 9.42 23.76
C LEU A 83 -35.09 8.25 24.54
N GLU A 84 -33.78 8.30 24.81
CA GLU A 84 -33.06 7.19 25.44
C GLU A 84 -32.70 7.44 26.92
N GLY A 85 -33.06 8.60 27.49
CA GLY A 85 -32.76 8.99 28.87
C GLY A 85 -31.27 9.29 29.12
N PRO A 86 -30.91 9.92 30.27
CA PRO A 86 -29.53 10.33 30.56
C PRO A 86 -28.52 9.15 30.71
N SER A 87 -29.00 7.90 30.66
CA SER A 87 -28.19 6.68 30.72
C SER A 87 -27.83 6.09 29.35
N ALA A 88 -28.31 6.69 28.25
CA ALA A 88 -28.08 6.24 26.89
C ALA A 88 -27.15 7.18 26.12
N THR A 89 -25.96 7.38 26.67
CA THR A 89 -24.80 7.50 25.80
C THR A 89 -24.73 6.25 24.93
N MET A 90 -24.66 6.40 23.59
CA MET A 90 -24.24 5.34 22.65
C MET A 90 -23.22 4.45 23.37
N GLY A 91 -23.60 3.20 23.63
CA GLY A 91 -23.10 2.37 24.74
C GLY A 91 -21.61 2.00 24.68
N LEU A 92 -20.73 2.98 24.79
CA LEU A 92 -19.33 2.82 25.11
C LEU A 92 -19.24 2.64 26.63
N CYS A 93 -19.20 1.38 27.08
CA CYS A 93 -18.76 0.96 28.42
C CYS A 93 -19.76 1.00 29.59
N THR A 94 -21.02 0.56 29.45
CA THR A 94 -21.97 0.54 30.59
C THR A 94 -21.92 -0.71 31.48
N ASN A 95 -21.21 -1.79 31.10
CA ASN A 95 -21.14 -3.03 31.91
C ASN A 95 -19.88 -3.18 32.79
N ALA A 96 -19.03 -2.16 32.89
CA ALA A 96 -17.87 -2.22 33.77
C ALA A 96 -18.32 -2.13 35.24
N LYS A 97 -18.16 -3.21 36.01
CA LYS A 97 -18.29 -3.20 37.48
C LYS A 97 -17.23 -2.34 38.18
N ASP A 98 -16.30 -1.76 37.43
CA ASP A 98 -15.23 -0.92 37.92
C ASP A 98 -15.69 0.55 38.06
N PRO A 99 -15.76 1.10 39.29
CA PRO A 99 -16.15 2.49 39.53
C PRO A 99 -15.22 3.51 38.84
N GLY A 100 -13.99 3.14 38.46
CA GLY A 100 -13.09 4.00 37.69
C GLY A 100 -13.52 4.25 36.24
N LEU A 101 -14.27 3.32 35.62
CA LEU A 101 -14.79 3.48 34.25
C LEU A 101 -16.05 4.36 34.20
N LYS A 102 -16.86 4.37 35.27
CA LYS A 102 -18.08 5.18 35.34
C LYS A 102 -17.80 6.69 35.19
N ASN A 103 -16.72 7.15 35.83
CA ASN A 103 -16.26 8.55 35.72
C ASN A 103 -15.67 8.87 34.33
N LYS A 104 -15.19 7.86 33.59
CA LYS A 104 -14.74 8.02 32.19
C LYS A 104 -15.91 8.06 31.20
N CYS A 105 -17.03 7.40 31.49
CA CYS A 105 -18.24 7.46 30.66
C CYS A 105 -18.96 8.81 30.78
N GLU A 106 -18.99 9.43 31.96
CA GLU A 106 -19.49 10.82 32.12
C GLU A 106 -18.65 11.83 31.33
N PHE A 107 -17.36 11.55 31.11
CA PHE A 107 -16.50 12.36 30.23
C PHE A 107 -16.84 12.21 28.73
N LEU A 108 -17.50 11.13 28.32
CA LEU A 108 -17.86 10.87 26.91
C LEU A 108 -19.23 11.44 26.52
N SER A 109 -20.16 11.65 27.46
CA SER A 109 -21.48 12.25 27.15
C SER A 109 -21.39 13.70 26.65
N GLY A 110 -20.38 14.44 27.12
CA GLY A 110 -20.03 15.77 26.60
C GLY A 110 -19.51 15.78 25.15
N LYS A 111 -19.21 14.61 24.57
CA LYS A 111 -18.61 14.47 23.23
C LYS A 111 -19.58 14.22 22.09
N LEU A 112 -20.90 14.15 22.32
CA LEU A 112 -21.83 14.00 21.19
C LEU A 112 -21.77 15.20 20.23
N GLU A 113 -21.57 16.41 20.77
CA GLU A 113 -21.25 17.60 19.98
C GLU A 113 -19.84 17.51 19.35
N GLU A 114 -18.84 16.91 20.03
CA GLU A 114 -17.55 16.59 19.39
C GLU A 114 -17.71 15.61 18.21
N PHE A 115 -18.58 14.59 18.29
CA PHE A 115 -18.84 13.67 17.19
C PHE A 115 -19.49 14.38 15.99
N LYS A 116 -20.44 15.30 16.22
CA LYS A 116 -20.94 16.18 15.14
C LYS A 116 -19.79 16.98 14.52
N THR A 117 -18.82 17.43 15.32
CA THR A 117 -17.61 18.07 14.78
C THR A 117 -16.65 17.10 14.08
N CYS A 118 -16.67 15.79 14.35
CA CYS A 118 -15.86 14.80 13.63
C CYS A 118 -16.34 14.59 12.18
N TRP A 119 -17.65 14.73 11.93
CA TRP A 119 -18.23 14.59 10.60
C TRP A 119 -18.17 15.88 9.78
N LYS A 120 -18.09 17.04 10.44
CA LYS A 120 -18.05 18.36 9.80
C LYS A 120 -16.90 18.54 8.80
N PRO A 121 -15.67 18.07 9.06
CA PRO A 121 -14.57 18.07 8.08
C PRO A 121 -14.83 17.18 6.85
N LEU A 122 -15.65 16.15 6.98
CA LEU A 122 -15.96 15.19 5.91
C LEU A 122 -17.11 15.65 5.01
N ASN A 123 -17.79 16.76 5.35
CA ASN A 123 -18.89 17.32 4.58
C ASN A 123 -20.02 16.31 4.28
N ILE A 124 -20.27 15.40 5.23
CA ILE A 124 -21.25 14.30 5.05
C ILE A 124 -22.67 14.83 4.86
N GLU A 125 -22.97 16.03 5.37
CA GLU A 125 -24.25 16.70 5.16
C GLU A 125 -24.61 16.87 3.67
N HIS A 126 -23.62 16.97 2.79
CA HIS A 126 -23.81 17.08 1.34
C HIS A 126 -23.43 15.80 0.58
N THR A 127 -23.02 14.77 1.30
CA THR A 127 -22.64 13.48 0.72
C THR A 127 -23.89 12.70 0.33
N PRO A 128 -23.99 12.18 -0.91
CA PRO A 128 -25.05 11.26 -1.27
C PRO A 128 -25.04 10.03 -0.38
N VAL A 129 -26.22 9.59 0.07
CA VAL A 129 -26.40 8.38 0.88
C VAL A 129 -27.16 7.34 0.06
N VAL A 130 -26.60 6.15 -0.10
CA VAL A 130 -27.22 5.01 -0.79
C VAL A 130 -27.50 3.91 0.22
N LEU A 131 -28.76 3.54 0.39
CA LEU A 131 -29.16 2.34 1.13
C LEU A 131 -29.04 1.11 0.24
N LEU A 132 -28.37 0.05 0.72
CA LEU A 132 -28.45 -1.29 0.17
C LEU A 132 -29.36 -2.14 1.05
N SER A 133 -30.50 -2.58 0.51
CA SER A 133 -31.48 -3.41 1.23
C SER A 133 -31.91 -4.59 0.39
N SER A 134 -32.02 -5.79 0.99
CA SER A 134 -32.53 -6.96 0.28
C SER A 134 -34.05 -6.90 0.05
N ILE A 135 -34.71 -5.89 0.63
CA ILE A 135 -36.17 -5.69 0.73
C ILE A 135 -36.95 -6.93 1.16
N SER A 136 -36.30 -7.84 1.89
CA SER A 136 -36.94 -8.98 2.52
C SER A 136 -38.11 -8.50 3.41
N PRO A 137 -39.22 -9.28 3.52
CA PRO A 137 -40.34 -8.90 4.37
C PRO A 137 -39.90 -8.57 5.80
N GLY A 138 -40.46 -7.50 6.37
CA GLY A 138 -40.18 -7.08 7.74
C GLY A 138 -39.30 -5.84 7.80
N ILE A 139 -38.16 -5.94 8.47
CA ILE A 139 -37.29 -4.78 8.73
C ILE A 139 -36.71 -4.17 7.45
N ASP A 140 -36.22 -4.98 6.53
CA ASP A 140 -35.55 -4.49 5.31
C ASP A 140 -36.50 -3.61 4.48
N THR A 141 -37.80 -3.97 4.44
CA THR A 141 -38.86 -3.13 3.84
C THR A 141 -39.11 -1.85 4.62
N ILE A 142 -39.18 -1.88 5.96
CA ILE A 142 -39.41 -0.68 6.78
C ILE A 142 -38.26 0.32 6.61
N VAL A 143 -37.01 -0.13 6.66
CA VAL A 143 -35.83 0.75 6.51
C VAL A 143 -35.80 1.37 5.11
N ALA A 144 -36.12 0.60 4.06
CA ALA A 144 -36.22 1.13 2.71
C ALA A 144 -37.32 2.21 2.58
N GLU A 145 -38.48 1.99 3.20
CA GLU A 145 -39.56 2.98 3.25
C GLU A 145 -39.14 4.26 3.97
N VAL A 146 -38.45 4.15 5.11
CA VAL A 146 -37.92 5.32 5.84
C VAL A 146 -37.00 6.16 4.96
N PHE A 147 -36.06 5.54 4.25
CA PHE A 147 -35.14 6.26 3.35
C PHE A 147 -35.88 6.95 2.19
N LEU A 148 -36.87 6.27 1.61
CA LEU A 148 -37.73 6.84 0.57
C LEU A 148 -38.55 8.03 1.07
N ASP A 149 -39.17 7.91 2.24
CA ASP A 149 -39.95 9.00 2.85
C ASP A 149 -39.07 10.17 3.30
N TYR A 150 -37.86 9.88 3.78
CA TYR A 150 -36.87 10.90 4.13
C TYR A 150 -36.46 11.72 2.90
N ARG A 151 -36.19 11.06 1.77
CA ARG A 151 -35.92 11.74 0.49
C ARG A 151 -37.10 12.60 0.06
N LYS A 152 -38.32 12.05 0.13
CA LYS A 152 -39.54 12.74 -0.30
C LYS A 152 -39.78 14.03 0.50
N LEU A 153 -39.50 14.02 1.80
CA LEU A 153 -39.65 15.19 2.67
C LEU A 153 -38.44 16.13 2.64
N ASN A 154 -37.28 15.66 2.20
CA ASN A 154 -36.03 16.42 2.11
C ASN A 154 -35.41 16.30 0.71
N PRO A 155 -36.04 16.89 -0.33
CA PRO A 155 -35.60 16.75 -1.73
C PRO A 155 -34.23 17.39 -2.00
N ASP A 156 -33.74 18.24 -1.10
CA ASP A 156 -32.38 18.80 -1.12
C ASP A 156 -31.29 17.76 -0.78
N ARG A 157 -31.67 16.60 -0.23
CA ARG A 157 -30.75 15.55 0.20
C ARG A 157 -30.71 14.42 -0.81
N SER A 158 -29.50 14.06 -1.24
CA SER A 158 -29.25 12.99 -2.20
C SER A 158 -29.31 11.61 -1.52
N VAL A 159 -30.52 11.13 -1.24
CA VAL A 159 -30.76 9.79 -0.65
C VAL A 159 -31.30 8.84 -1.72
N PHE A 160 -30.71 7.67 -1.86
CA PHE A 160 -31.10 6.64 -2.83
C PHE A 160 -31.27 5.28 -2.15
N VAL A 161 -32.09 4.40 -2.73
CA VAL A 161 -32.22 3.02 -2.27
C VAL A 161 -31.96 2.09 -3.44
N ARG A 162 -31.01 1.17 -3.27
CA ARG A 162 -30.70 0.09 -4.20
C ARG A 162 -30.96 -1.26 -3.55
N VAL A 163 -31.33 -2.21 -4.39
CA VAL A 163 -31.95 -3.45 -3.96
C VAL A 163 -31.20 -4.65 -4.55
N PRO A 164 -30.16 -5.14 -3.87
CA PRO A 164 -29.57 -6.45 -4.14
C PRO A 164 -30.52 -7.56 -3.66
N LEU A 165 -31.21 -8.19 -4.60
CA LEU A 165 -32.19 -9.23 -4.34
C LEU A 165 -31.53 -10.62 -4.15
N PRO A 166 -32.08 -11.45 -3.25
CA PRO A 166 -31.68 -12.85 -3.15
C PRO A 166 -32.19 -13.71 -4.32
N PHE A 167 -33.25 -13.28 -5.00
CA PHE A 167 -33.86 -13.97 -6.15
C PHE A 167 -34.22 -12.97 -7.25
N PRO A 168 -34.35 -13.40 -8.51
CA PRO A 168 -34.97 -12.58 -9.55
C PRO A 168 -36.35 -12.08 -9.12
N ILE A 169 -36.73 -10.89 -9.57
CA ILE A 169 -37.94 -10.21 -9.09
C ILE A 169 -39.21 -11.00 -9.39
N GLU A 170 -39.22 -11.72 -10.52
CA GLU A 170 -40.32 -12.58 -10.99
C GLU A 170 -40.56 -13.77 -10.04
N ILE A 171 -39.56 -14.10 -9.23
CA ILE A 171 -39.53 -15.23 -8.32
C ILE A 171 -39.73 -14.77 -6.89
N LEU A 172 -39.23 -13.58 -6.55
CA LEU A 172 -39.39 -12.97 -5.25
C LEU A 172 -40.87 -12.86 -4.84
N ASP A 173 -41.78 -12.48 -5.75
CA ASP A 173 -43.23 -12.39 -5.49
C ASP A 173 -43.89 -13.75 -5.20
N ARG A 174 -43.23 -14.84 -5.60
CA ARG A 174 -43.69 -16.23 -5.40
C ARG A 174 -43.02 -16.89 -4.19
N CYS A 175 -41.91 -16.34 -3.68
CA CYS A 175 -41.15 -16.94 -2.60
C CYS A 175 -41.98 -17.12 -1.33
N SER A 176 -41.74 -18.23 -0.63
CA SER A 176 -42.39 -18.58 0.65
C SER A 176 -42.14 -17.62 1.82
N SER A 177 -41.35 -16.56 1.61
CA SER A 177 -41.22 -15.43 2.53
C SER A 177 -42.39 -14.44 2.39
N TYR A 178 -43.01 -14.34 1.21
CA TYR A 178 -44.20 -13.53 0.92
C TYR A 178 -45.46 -14.43 0.86
N ARG A 179 -45.68 -15.23 1.90
CA ARG A 179 -46.78 -16.22 1.95
C ARG A 179 -48.15 -15.56 1.86
N LYS A 180 -48.31 -14.36 2.39
CA LYS A 180 -49.59 -13.66 2.42
C LYS A 180 -49.66 -12.70 1.25
N GLU A 181 -50.84 -12.60 0.64
CA GLU A 181 -51.06 -11.61 -0.42
C GLU A 181 -50.81 -10.18 0.09
N GLU A 182 -51.03 -9.95 1.38
CA GLU A 182 -50.69 -8.73 2.11
C GLU A 182 -49.20 -8.35 2.00
N ASP A 183 -48.29 -9.31 2.13
CA ASP A 183 -46.84 -9.08 2.01
C ASP A 183 -46.47 -8.63 0.60
N LYS A 184 -47.16 -9.19 -0.41
CA LYS A 184 -46.97 -8.84 -1.82
C LYS A 184 -47.50 -7.44 -2.14
N VAL A 185 -48.61 -7.03 -1.52
CA VAL A 185 -49.14 -5.67 -1.68
C VAL A 185 -48.11 -4.64 -1.23
N ARG A 186 -47.46 -4.86 -0.06
CA ARG A 186 -46.39 -3.97 0.42
C ARG A 186 -45.18 -3.97 -0.51
N LEU A 187 -44.74 -5.16 -0.94
CA LEU A 187 -43.62 -5.29 -1.87
C LEU A 187 -43.88 -4.54 -3.18
N ARG A 188 -45.05 -4.73 -3.79
CA ARG A 188 -45.46 -4.04 -5.04
C ARG A 188 -45.50 -2.53 -4.84
N SER A 189 -46.04 -2.06 -3.72
CA SER A 189 -46.04 -0.63 -3.36
C SER A 189 -44.61 -0.09 -3.22
N LEU A 190 -43.73 -0.81 -2.53
CA LEU A 190 -42.33 -0.42 -2.35
C LEU A 190 -41.58 -0.38 -3.69
N LEU A 191 -41.73 -1.39 -4.55
CA LEU A 191 -41.14 -1.43 -5.89
C LEU A 191 -41.62 -0.26 -6.77
N GLN A 192 -42.91 0.08 -6.66
CA GLN A 192 -43.45 1.26 -7.35
C GLN A 192 -42.78 2.54 -6.85
N ARG A 193 -42.59 2.71 -5.53
CA ARG A 193 -41.89 3.86 -4.95
C ARG A 193 -40.41 3.91 -5.35
N LEU A 194 -39.72 2.78 -5.41
CA LEU A 194 -38.34 2.68 -5.87
C LEU A 194 -38.20 3.16 -7.32
N ARG A 195 -39.08 2.69 -8.21
CA ARG A 195 -39.12 3.10 -9.63
C ARG A 195 -39.41 4.59 -9.83
N THR A 196 -39.95 5.28 -8.84
CA THR A 196 -40.19 6.74 -8.89
C THR A 196 -39.01 7.58 -8.40
N GLN A 197 -37.91 6.98 -7.94
CA GLN A 197 -36.71 7.74 -7.58
C GLN A 197 -36.07 8.40 -8.81
N ASP A 198 -35.60 9.64 -8.68
CA ASP A 198 -34.89 10.31 -9.77
C ASP A 198 -33.62 9.55 -10.11
N GLY A 199 -33.43 9.30 -11.41
CA GLY A 199 -32.27 8.57 -11.93
C GLY A 199 -32.34 7.05 -11.76
N TRP A 200 -33.51 6.48 -11.43
CA TRP A 200 -33.74 5.04 -11.34
C TRP A 200 -33.34 4.31 -12.63
N ASP A 201 -32.55 3.26 -12.46
CA ASP A 201 -32.20 2.29 -13.50
C ASP A 201 -32.46 0.89 -12.92
N GLU A 202 -33.38 0.14 -13.53
CA GLU A 202 -33.80 -1.17 -13.01
C GLU A 202 -32.63 -2.17 -12.96
N GLN A 203 -31.71 -2.15 -13.93
CA GLN A 203 -30.58 -3.10 -13.94
C GLN A 203 -29.55 -2.77 -12.85
N ARG A 204 -29.39 -1.49 -12.52
CA ARG A 204 -28.42 -1.00 -11.52
C ARG A 204 -28.98 -1.02 -10.10
N ASP A 205 -30.24 -0.64 -9.95
CA ASP A 205 -30.86 -0.38 -8.65
C ASP A 205 -31.74 -1.54 -8.15
N LEU A 206 -32.05 -2.52 -9.00
CA LEU A 206 -32.79 -3.74 -8.65
C LEU A 206 -32.18 -4.97 -9.34
N PHE A 207 -31.27 -5.67 -8.68
CA PHE A 207 -30.55 -6.79 -9.30
C PHE A 207 -30.44 -8.00 -8.39
N CYS A 208 -30.49 -9.20 -8.98
CA CYS A 208 -30.25 -10.44 -8.24
C CYS A 208 -28.76 -10.62 -7.99
N VAL A 209 -28.38 -10.91 -6.74
CA VAL A 209 -27.00 -11.23 -6.38
C VAL A 209 -26.61 -12.59 -6.96
N LYS A 210 -25.51 -12.61 -7.72
CA LYS A 210 -24.96 -13.84 -8.31
C LYS A 210 -24.18 -14.62 -7.26
N ILE A 211 -24.46 -15.91 -7.13
CA ILE A 211 -23.71 -16.83 -6.26
C ILE A 211 -22.62 -17.49 -7.12
N ASP A 212 -21.44 -17.70 -6.54
CA ASP A 212 -20.36 -18.41 -7.23
C ASP A 212 -20.78 -19.86 -7.52
N GLY A 213 -20.82 -20.23 -8.79
CA GLY A 213 -21.35 -21.52 -9.26
C GLY A 213 -22.78 -21.49 -9.83
N ASP A 214 -23.43 -20.32 -9.94
CA ASP A 214 -24.63 -20.15 -10.77
C ASP A 214 -24.27 -20.18 -12.27
N TRP A 215 -24.12 -21.41 -12.77
CA TRP A 215 -24.33 -21.92 -14.13
C TRP A 215 -24.47 -20.92 -15.29
N GLU A 216 -23.46 -20.87 -16.16
CA GLU A 216 -23.75 -21.05 -17.59
C GLU A 216 -24.07 -22.54 -17.79
N PRO A 217 -25.09 -22.91 -18.59
CA PRO A 217 -25.32 -24.29 -18.94
C PRO A 217 -24.05 -24.82 -19.61
N ILE A 218 -23.40 -25.81 -19.00
CA ILE A 218 -22.35 -26.58 -19.68
C ILE A 218 -23.03 -27.17 -20.92
N GLN A 219 -22.84 -26.53 -22.07
CA GLN A 219 -23.13 -27.16 -23.34
C GLN A 219 -22.37 -28.47 -23.33
N THR A 220 -23.11 -29.56 -23.41
CA THR A 220 -22.65 -30.94 -23.40
C THR A 220 -21.38 -31.12 -24.24
N ARG A 221 -20.21 -30.98 -23.61
CA ARG A 221 -18.99 -31.64 -24.08
C ARG A 221 -18.99 -33.04 -23.47
N PRO A 222 -18.79 -34.09 -24.28
CA PRO A 222 -18.75 -35.45 -23.77
C PRO A 222 -17.59 -35.58 -22.77
N GLN A 223 -17.98 -36.18 -21.63
CA GLN A 223 -17.23 -36.52 -20.43
C GLN A 223 -15.72 -36.72 -20.58
N GLU A 224 -14.96 -35.87 -19.88
CA GLU A 224 -13.91 -36.31 -18.99
C GLU A 224 -14.15 -35.63 -17.65
N THR A 225 -14.59 -36.39 -16.64
CA THR A 225 -14.94 -35.90 -15.31
C THR A 225 -13.68 -35.49 -14.54
N PRO A 226 -13.49 -34.19 -14.17
CA PRO A 226 -12.60 -33.89 -13.06
C PRO A 226 -13.34 -34.25 -11.77
N VAL A 227 -12.71 -35.08 -10.95
CA VAL A 227 -13.18 -35.40 -9.60
C VAL A 227 -13.20 -34.09 -8.80
N CYS A 228 -14.38 -33.49 -8.62
CA CYS A 228 -14.57 -32.45 -7.62
C CYS A 228 -14.27 -33.06 -6.26
N SER A 229 -13.26 -32.52 -5.57
CA SER A 229 -12.92 -32.96 -4.23
C SER A 229 -14.10 -32.73 -3.28
N ASN A 230 -14.41 -33.73 -2.44
CA ASN A 230 -15.53 -33.77 -1.48
C ASN A 230 -15.51 -32.68 -0.38
N THR A 231 -14.66 -31.66 -0.51
CA THR A 231 -14.43 -30.63 0.52
C THR A 231 -15.28 -29.37 0.32
N ASN A 232 -15.84 -29.13 -0.87
CA ASN A 232 -16.69 -27.95 -1.10
C ASN A 232 -18.09 -28.15 -0.48
N PRO A 233 -18.51 -27.33 0.51
CA PRO A 233 -19.81 -27.47 1.17
C PRO A 233 -21.01 -27.17 0.25
N VAL A 234 -20.84 -26.35 -0.79
CA VAL A 234 -21.87 -26.14 -1.85
C VAL A 234 -22.08 -27.42 -2.64
N CYS A 235 -20.99 -28.09 -3.04
CA CYS A 235 -21.06 -29.39 -3.71
C CYS A 235 -21.67 -30.48 -2.79
N ARG A 236 -21.37 -30.44 -1.48
CA ARG A 236 -21.93 -31.39 -0.50
C ARG A 236 -23.44 -31.20 -0.31
N ALA A 237 -23.93 -29.96 -0.28
CA ALA A 237 -25.37 -29.68 -0.25
C ALA A 237 -26.09 -30.09 -1.54
N GLN A 238 -25.44 -29.95 -2.70
CA GLN A 238 -25.96 -30.44 -3.98
C GLN A 238 -26.04 -31.96 -4.01
N ASN A 239 -25.00 -32.65 -3.55
CA ASN A 239 -24.95 -34.12 -3.49
C ASN A 239 -25.93 -34.71 -2.46
N ALA A 240 -26.23 -33.99 -1.38
CA ALA A 240 -27.18 -34.46 -0.36
C ALA A 240 -28.65 -34.46 -0.84
N VAL A 241 -28.98 -33.68 -1.88
CA VAL A 241 -30.36 -33.55 -2.39
C VAL A 241 -30.61 -34.43 -3.64
N GLY A 242 -29.57 -34.93 -4.31
CA GLY A 242 -29.71 -35.96 -5.35
C GLY A 242 -30.46 -35.57 -6.63
N VAL A 243 -30.72 -34.28 -6.87
CA VAL A 243 -31.44 -33.81 -8.07
C VAL A 243 -30.65 -32.75 -8.81
N THR A 244 -30.25 -33.06 -10.05
CA THR A 244 -29.77 -32.10 -11.06
C THR A 244 -30.99 -31.50 -11.78
N LEU A 245 -31.45 -30.33 -11.32
CA LEU A 245 -32.47 -29.54 -12.01
C LEU A 245 -31.79 -28.50 -12.92
N SER A 246 -32.45 -28.09 -14.01
CA SER A 246 -32.01 -26.91 -14.78
C SER A 246 -32.08 -25.66 -13.89
N PRO A 247 -31.27 -24.61 -14.10
CA PRO A 247 -31.27 -23.41 -13.24
C PRO A 247 -32.67 -22.79 -13.03
N GLU A 248 -33.49 -22.81 -14.07
CA GLU A 248 -34.88 -22.34 -14.04
C GLU A 248 -35.80 -23.30 -13.26
N ALA A 249 -35.67 -24.62 -13.47
CA ALA A 249 -36.42 -25.62 -12.70
C ALA A 249 -35.96 -25.70 -11.24
N ASP A 250 -34.70 -25.38 -10.96
CA ASP A 250 -34.11 -25.33 -9.62
C ASP A 250 -34.67 -24.12 -8.85
N LEU A 251 -34.74 -22.96 -9.51
CA LEU A 251 -35.40 -21.79 -8.95
C LEU A 251 -36.90 -22.02 -8.75
N GLU A 252 -37.62 -22.61 -9.72
CA GLU A 252 -39.06 -22.89 -9.56
C GLU A 252 -39.36 -23.95 -8.49
N SER A 253 -38.50 -24.96 -8.33
CA SER A 253 -38.61 -25.92 -7.23
C SER A 253 -38.44 -25.22 -5.87
N THR A 254 -37.51 -24.27 -5.75
CA THR A 254 -37.26 -23.53 -4.49
C THR A 254 -38.48 -22.71 -4.01
N ILE A 255 -39.39 -22.35 -4.92
CA ILE A 255 -40.58 -21.54 -4.67
C ILE A 255 -41.68 -22.32 -3.92
N ASN A 256 -41.87 -23.61 -4.23
CA ASN A 256 -43.07 -24.38 -3.84
C ASN A 256 -42.86 -25.46 -2.76
N ILE A 257 -41.69 -25.54 -2.10
CA ILE A 257 -41.28 -26.79 -1.44
C ILE A 257 -41.30 -26.78 0.10
N GLY A 258 -41.62 -27.97 0.64
CA GLY A 258 -41.57 -28.34 2.05
C GLY A 258 -40.16 -28.25 2.66
N ASP A 259 -40.00 -28.80 3.86
CA ASP A 259 -38.87 -28.51 4.75
C ASP A 259 -37.47 -28.84 4.18
N GLU A 260 -37.37 -29.65 3.12
CA GLU A 260 -36.12 -30.16 2.54
C GLU A 260 -35.29 -29.11 1.76
N LEU A 261 -35.90 -28.08 1.16
CA LEU A 261 -35.16 -27.05 0.40
C LEU A 261 -34.89 -25.75 1.17
N LYS A 262 -35.21 -25.70 2.47
CA LYS A 262 -34.89 -24.55 3.35
C LYS A 262 -33.41 -24.11 3.27
N PRO A 263 -32.41 -25.01 3.22
CA PRO A 263 -30.99 -24.61 3.20
C PRO A 263 -30.60 -23.77 1.99
N ARG A 264 -31.12 -24.08 0.79
CA ARG A 264 -30.81 -23.33 -0.44
C ARG A 264 -31.38 -21.93 -0.42
N ARG A 265 -32.61 -21.79 0.09
CA ARG A 265 -33.23 -20.48 0.31
C ARG A 265 -32.39 -19.65 1.28
N TYR A 266 -31.94 -20.23 2.38
CA TYR A 266 -31.07 -19.55 3.35
C TYR A 266 -29.73 -19.13 2.77
N LEU A 267 -29.15 -19.95 1.90
CA LEU A 267 -27.92 -19.61 1.17
C LEU A 267 -28.11 -18.35 0.31
N ARG A 268 -29.22 -18.22 -0.41
CA ARG A 268 -29.54 -17.05 -1.25
C ARG A 268 -29.75 -15.77 -0.44
N TYR A 269 -30.50 -15.85 0.66
CA TYR A 269 -30.65 -14.71 1.58
C TYR A 269 -29.32 -14.31 2.21
N ARG A 270 -28.50 -15.30 2.60
CA ARG A 270 -27.16 -15.05 3.10
C ARG A 270 -26.28 -14.38 2.05
N ALA A 271 -26.31 -14.83 0.80
CA ALA A 271 -25.52 -14.23 -0.29
C ALA A 271 -25.89 -12.77 -0.50
N ALA A 272 -27.19 -12.45 -0.57
CA ALA A 272 -27.65 -11.06 -0.66
C ALA A 272 -27.21 -10.24 0.56
N GLY A 273 -27.30 -10.81 1.76
CA GLY A 273 -26.83 -10.18 3.00
C GLY A 273 -25.32 -9.93 3.03
N GLU A 274 -24.51 -10.91 2.65
CA GLU A 274 -23.05 -10.77 2.55
C GLU A 274 -22.65 -9.76 1.47
N TYR A 275 -23.43 -9.66 0.39
CA TYR A 275 -23.21 -8.65 -0.65
C TYR A 275 -23.48 -7.24 -0.09
N ILE A 276 -24.61 -7.04 0.60
CA ILE A 276 -24.94 -5.79 1.30
C ILE A 276 -23.86 -5.43 2.32
N ALA A 277 -23.44 -6.41 3.12
CA ALA A 277 -22.36 -6.27 4.07
C ALA A 277 -21.08 -5.84 3.35
N SER A 278 -20.66 -6.51 2.29
CA SER A 278 -19.39 -6.22 1.59
C SER A 278 -19.31 -4.80 1.02
N LEU A 279 -20.42 -4.26 0.50
CA LEU A 279 -20.43 -2.97 -0.17
C LEU A 279 -20.83 -1.80 0.73
N SER A 280 -21.30 -2.07 1.95
CA SER A 280 -21.69 -1.02 2.87
C SER A 280 -20.49 -0.39 3.58
N HIS A 281 -20.46 0.94 3.64
CA HIS A 281 -19.53 1.66 4.53
C HIS A 281 -19.98 1.56 6.00
N LEU A 282 -21.29 1.38 6.22
CA LEU A 282 -21.93 1.24 7.52
C LEU A 282 -23.07 0.23 7.43
N LEU A 283 -23.11 -0.77 8.30
CA LEU A 283 -24.18 -1.78 8.30
C LEU A 283 -25.16 -1.54 9.46
N LEU A 284 -26.43 -1.27 9.17
CA LEU A 284 -27.54 -1.26 10.12
C LEU A 284 -28.03 -2.69 10.35
N ALA A 285 -27.61 -3.29 11.45
CA ALA A 285 -28.02 -4.61 11.88
C ALA A 285 -29.15 -4.53 12.89
N ILE A 286 -30.36 -4.84 12.46
CA ILE A 286 -31.55 -4.82 13.32
C ILE A 286 -31.93 -6.26 13.62
N TYR A 287 -31.93 -6.63 14.91
CA TYR A 287 -31.94 -8.04 15.31
C TYR A 287 -32.73 -8.30 16.59
N ASP A 288 -33.11 -9.56 16.79
CA ASP A 288 -33.86 -10.02 17.96
C ASP A 288 -32.91 -10.41 19.09
N HIS A 289 -32.96 -9.66 20.19
CA HIS A 289 -32.09 -9.91 21.34
C HIS A 289 -32.37 -11.26 22.02
N GLU A 290 -33.59 -11.80 21.98
CA GLU A 290 -33.89 -13.09 22.64
C GLU A 290 -33.32 -14.28 21.86
N LEU A 291 -33.43 -14.25 20.53
CA LEU A 291 -32.98 -15.36 19.68
C LEU A 291 -31.47 -15.34 19.40
N ASP A 292 -30.88 -14.16 19.25
CA ASP A 292 -29.45 -14.07 18.91
C ASP A 292 -28.54 -14.24 20.16
N HIS A 293 -29.07 -14.05 21.37
CA HIS A 293 -28.32 -14.27 22.62
C HIS A 293 -28.33 -15.71 23.15
N GLN A 294 -29.25 -16.59 22.71
CA GLN A 294 -29.43 -17.93 23.31
C GLN A 294 -28.29 -18.95 23.07
N GLY A 295 -27.06 -18.52 22.75
CA GLY A 295 -25.86 -19.36 22.87
C GLY A 295 -24.76 -19.17 21.83
N GLN A 296 -24.82 -18.15 20.97
CA GLN A 296 -23.87 -18.02 19.85
C GLN A 296 -22.99 -16.76 19.86
N PHE A 297 -23.29 -15.70 20.61
CA PHE A 297 -22.43 -14.51 20.57
C PHE A 297 -21.13 -14.64 21.38
N GLU A 298 -21.15 -15.26 22.56
CA GLU A 298 -19.93 -15.40 23.38
C GLU A 298 -19.13 -16.67 23.03
N ASP A 299 -19.79 -17.79 22.70
CA ASP A 299 -19.12 -19.04 22.28
C ASP A 299 -18.88 -19.15 20.77
N GLY A 300 -19.61 -18.40 19.94
CA GLY A 300 -19.54 -18.48 18.47
C GLY A 300 -18.28 -17.85 17.87
N PHE A 301 -17.43 -17.20 18.67
CA PHE A 301 -16.08 -16.83 18.23
C PHE A 301 -15.22 -18.05 17.87
N ARG A 302 -15.51 -19.22 18.45
CA ARG A 302 -14.75 -20.46 18.22
C ARG A 302 -15.28 -21.34 17.09
N LYS A 303 -16.56 -21.22 16.72
CA LYS A 303 -17.16 -22.07 15.68
C LYS A 303 -17.11 -21.37 14.31
N PRO A 304 -16.65 -22.07 13.25
CA PRO A 304 -16.78 -21.56 11.90
C PRO A 304 -18.26 -21.34 11.58
N LEU A 305 -18.58 -20.20 10.95
CA LEU A 305 -19.94 -19.88 10.51
C LEU A 305 -20.44 -21.02 9.62
N SER A 306 -21.52 -21.69 10.01
CA SER A 306 -22.11 -22.73 9.16
C SER A 306 -22.58 -22.05 7.87
N PRO A 307 -22.25 -22.57 6.67
CA PRO A 307 -22.69 -21.97 5.39
C PRO A 307 -24.23 -21.81 5.32
N PHE A 308 -24.96 -22.61 6.10
CA PHE A 308 -26.42 -22.63 6.12
C PHE A 308 -27.06 -21.85 7.28
N GLU A 309 -26.30 -21.13 8.11
CA GLU A 309 -26.87 -20.23 9.12
C GLU A 309 -27.32 -18.93 8.44
N PRO A 310 -28.63 -18.70 8.21
CA PRO A 310 -29.11 -17.43 7.70
C PRO A 310 -29.16 -16.37 8.80
N GLY A 311 -29.27 -15.12 8.37
CA GLY A 311 -29.84 -14.05 9.18
C GLY A 311 -28.87 -12.96 9.57
N THR A 312 -29.39 -11.99 10.32
CA THR A 312 -28.68 -10.77 10.67
C THR A 312 -27.36 -11.08 11.38
N TRP A 313 -27.35 -12.06 12.28
CA TRP A 313 -26.13 -12.49 12.97
C TRP A 313 -25.03 -12.94 12.01
N ALA A 314 -25.33 -13.86 11.10
CA ALA A 314 -24.35 -14.38 10.14
C ALA A 314 -23.82 -13.26 9.23
N ILE A 315 -24.70 -12.33 8.82
CA ILE A 315 -24.33 -11.18 7.98
C ILE A 315 -23.43 -10.20 8.73
N VAL A 316 -23.75 -9.90 10.00
CA VAL A 316 -22.91 -9.08 10.88
C VAL A 316 -21.55 -9.73 11.10
N GLU A 317 -21.52 -11.04 11.29
CA GLU A 317 -20.26 -11.72 11.55
C GLU A 317 -19.42 -11.86 10.26
N SER A 318 -20.06 -12.05 9.09
CA SER A 318 -19.38 -11.93 7.80
C SER A 318 -18.87 -10.51 7.55
N LYS A 319 -19.60 -9.47 7.98
CA LYS A 319 -19.10 -8.08 7.97
C LYS A 319 -17.88 -7.93 8.87
N ARG A 320 -17.87 -8.52 10.06
CA ARG A 320 -16.74 -8.38 10.99
C ARG A 320 -15.52 -9.22 10.62
N ARG A 321 -15.72 -10.48 10.21
CA ARG A 321 -14.67 -11.47 9.91
C ARG A 321 -14.17 -11.43 8.47
N GLY A 322 -14.88 -10.73 7.57
CA GLY A 322 -14.74 -10.91 6.12
C GLY A 322 -15.77 -11.94 5.61
N LEU A 323 -16.17 -11.83 4.33
CA LEU A 323 -17.28 -12.63 3.79
C LEU A 323 -16.89 -14.12 3.72
N SER A 324 -17.86 -14.97 3.44
CA SER A 324 -17.57 -16.38 3.18
C SER A 324 -16.97 -16.53 1.77
N TRP A 325 -15.75 -17.06 1.69
CA TRP A 325 -14.90 -17.10 0.48
C TRP A 325 -15.43 -18.01 -0.65
N GLU A 326 -16.62 -18.59 -0.48
CA GLU A 326 -17.24 -19.53 -1.42
C GLU A 326 -18.64 -19.09 -1.87
N LEU A 327 -19.22 -18.04 -1.29
CA LEU A 327 -20.63 -17.71 -1.51
C LEU A 327 -20.82 -16.66 -2.61
N LEU A 328 -19.95 -15.67 -2.69
CA LEU A 328 -20.03 -14.60 -3.68
C LEU A 328 -18.84 -14.69 -4.63
N ALA A 329 -19.12 -14.50 -5.92
CA ALA A 329 -18.09 -14.39 -6.97
C ALA A 329 -17.18 -13.16 -6.80
N THR A 330 -17.51 -12.28 -5.85
CA THR A 330 -16.64 -11.19 -5.44
C THR A 330 -15.53 -11.75 -4.58
N SER A 331 -14.29 -11.67 -5.06
CA SER A 331 -13.11 -11.94 -4.26
C SER A 331 -13.18 -11.15 -2.94
N ASN A 332 -13.06 -11.86 -1.81
CA ASN A 332 -13.06 -11.27 -0.48
C ASN A 332 -11.88 -10.31 -0.29
N ASN A 333 -12.09 -9.03 -0.62
CA ASN A 333 -11.00 -8.06 -0.73
C ASN A 333 -10.94 -7.04 0.40
N PHE A 334 -11.90 -7.05 1.32
CA PHE A 334 -11.86 -6.18 2.49
C PHE A 334 -11.17 -6.91 3.64
N SER A 335 -10.14 -6.30 4.22
CA SER A 335 -9.64 -6.75 5.52
C SER A 335 -10.76 -6.54 6.55
N TRP A 336 -10.74 -7.30 7.64
CA TRP A 336 -11.71 -7.13 8.72
C TRP A 336 -11.83 -5.65 9.14
N ALA A 337 -10.72 -4.91 9.17
CA ALA A 337 -10.63 -3.48 9.44
C ALA A 337 -11.34 -2.55 8.42
N ASP A 338 -11.48 -2.98 7.16
CA ASP A 338 -12.08 -2.21 6.06
C ASP A 338 -13.61 -2.34 6.00
N ASN A 339 -14.16 -3.29 6.75
CA ASN A 339 -15.58 -3.58 6.70
C ASN A 339 -16.45 -2.54 7.43
N GLY A 340 -15.93 -1.38 7.84
CA GLY A 340 -16.73 -0.30 8.42
C GLY A 340 -17.48 -0.69 9.71
N PRO A 341 -18.22 0.24 10.34
CA PRO A 341 -18.92 -0.03 11.59
C PRO A 341 -20.20 -0.83 11.35
N VAL A 342 -20.62 -1.60 12.37
CA VAL A 342 -21.96 -2.18 12.43
C VAL A 342 -22.75 -1.48 13.53
N LEU A 343 -23.87 -0.87 13.16
CA LEU A 343 -24.83 -0.25 14.05
C LEU A 343 -25.93 -1.25 14.39
N ARG A 344 -26.02 -1.62 15.67
CA ARG A 344 -26.95 -2.62 16.16
C ARG A 344 -28.20 -1.98 16.76
N LEU A 345 -29.37 -2.46 16.35
CA LEU A 345 -30.67 -2.10 16.92
C LEU A 345 -31.39 -3.36 17.41
N GLY A 346 -31.48 -3.52 18.72
CA GLY A 346 -32.27 -4.61 19.32
C GLY A 346 -33.77 -4.35 19.17
N ILE A 347 -34.51 -5.35 18.71
CA ILE A 347 -35.97 -5.31 18.59
C ILE A 347 -36.60 -6.55 19.25
N LYS A 348 -37.86 -6.43 19.67
CA LYS A 348 -38.66 -7.59 20.09
C LYS A 348 -39.31 -8.21 18.86
N ARG A 349 -39.14 -9.52 18.69
CA ARG A 349 -39.79 -10.26 17.60
C ARG A 349 -41.22 -10.62 17.98
N LYS A 350 -42.11 -10.62 16.97
CA LYS A 350 -43.44 -11.22 17.10
C LYS A 350 -43.28 -12.68 17.48
N LYS A 351 -43.63 -13.05 18.71
CA LYS A 351 -43.58 -14.46 19.14
C LYS A 351 -44.47 -15.27 18.21
N ARG A 352 -43.89 -16.17 17.42
CA ARG A 352 -44.68 -17.19 16.75
C ARG A 352 -45.41 -17.92 17.86
N THR A 353 -46.73 -17.96 17.79
CA THR A 353 -47.59 -18.83 18.61
C THR A 353 -47.26 -20.27 18.27
N ALA A 354 -46.07 -20.74 18.65
CA ALA A 354 -45.69 -22.13 18.60
C ALA A 354 -46.52 -22.81 19.70
N SER A 355 -47.32 -23.78 19.28
CA SER A 355 -48.24 -24.56 20.09
C SER A 355 -47.55 -25.56 21.04
N SER A 356 -46.28 -25.38 21.38
CA SER A 356 -45.54 -26.32 22.22
C SER A 356 -45.26 -25.78 23.62
N SER A 357 -45.64 -26.58 24.60
CA SER A 357 -45.58 -26.40 26.05
C SER A 357 -44.16 -26.44 26.64
N LEU A 358 -43.19 -25.72 26.05
CA LEU A 358 -41.86 -25.61 26.66
C LEU A 358 -41.91 -24.66 27.86
N ASP A 359 -41.46 -25.17 29.01
CA ASP A 359 -41.49 -24.55 30.34
C ASP A 359 -40.93 -23.12 30.35
N LYS A 360 -41.82 -22.14 30.56
CA LYS A 360 -41.51 -20.71 30.56
C LYS A 360 -40.78 -20.23 31.83
N ASN A 361 -40.46 -21.11 32.78
CA ASN A 361 -40.17 -20.71 34.16
C ASN A 361 -38.68 -20.55 34.53
N GLN A 362 -37.69 -20.63 33.61
CA GLN A 362 -36.27 -20.59 34.01
C GLN A 362 -35.33 -19.61 33.30
N ILE A 363 -35.81 -18.69 32.47
CA ILE A 363 -34.93 -17.66 31.87
C ILE A 363 -35.21 -16.31 32.51
N SER A 364 -34.38 -15.93 33.48
CA SER A 364 -34.33 -14.56 34.00
C SER A 364 -33.88 -13.63 32.88
N LEU A 365 -34.84 -12.93 32.27
CA LEU A 365 -34.63 -11.95 31.21
C LEU A 365 -33.68 -10.84 31.69
N ILE A 366 -32.48 -10.81 31.13
CA ILE A 366 -31.63 -9.61 31.18
C ILE A 366 -32.40 -8.53 30.38
N PRO A 367 -32.72 -7.36 30.96
CA PRO A 367 -33.39 -6.30 30.23
C PRO A 367 -32.50 -5.90 29.05
N SER A 368 -32.99 -6.13 27.82
CA SER A 368 -32.24 -5.82 26.61
C SER A 368 -31.99 -4.31 26.58
N PRO A 369 -30.76 -3.84 26.30
CA PRO A 369 -30.54 -2.43 26.09
C PRO A 369 -31.35 -2.00 24.86
N GLU A 370 -32.34 -1.14 25.07
CA GLU A 370 -33.12 -0.51 23.99
C GLU A 370 -32.30 0.52 23.19
N VAL A 371 -30.96 0.54 23.34
CA VAL A 371 -30.04 1.60 22.90
C VAL A 371 -29.23 1.11 21.70
N TRP A 372 -28.92 2.01 20.76
CA TRP A 372 -27.97 1.72 19.69
C TRP A 372 -26.61 1.30 20.25
N SER A 373 -26.08 0.17 19.78
CA SER A 373 -24.70 -0.25 20.08
C SER A 373 -23.86 -0.25 18.82
N PHE A 374 -22.69 0.38 18.86
CA PHE A 374 -21.69 0.25 17.81
C PHE A 374 -20.89 -1.03 18.03
N LEU A 375 -20.70 -1.81 16.97
CA LEU A 375 -19.58 -2.73 16.89
C LEU A 375 -18.55 -2.13 15.96
N HIS A 376 -17.33 -2.06 16.44
CA HIS A 376 -16.19 -1.78 15.61
C HIS A 376 -15.61 -3.09 15.08
N PRO A 377 -15.01 -3.09 13.88
CA PRO A 377 -14.23 -4.21 13.38
C PRO A 377 -13.18 -4.72 14.38
N TYR A 378 -12.64 -3.81 15.19
CA TYR A 378 -11.56 -4.03 16.17
C TYR A 378 -12.03 -4.56 17.53
N ASP A 379 -13.34 -4.74 17.74
CA ASP A 379 -13.86 -5.45 18.91
C ASP A 379 -13.62 -6.97 18.81
N LEU A 380 -13.01 -7.45 17.72
CA LEU A 380 -12.50 -8.80 17.56
C LEU A 380 -11.10 -8.91 18.18
N GLU A 381 -10.97 -9.66 19.26
CA GLU A 381 -9.70 -9.98 19.90
C GLU A 381 -8.85 -10.85 18.95
N PRO A 382 -7.58 -10.52 18.64
CA PRO A 382 -6.73 -11.40 17.85
C PRO A 382 -6.56 -12.75 18.58
N GLN A 383 -6.81 -13.86 17.88
CA GLN A 383 -6.94 -15.21 18.44
C GLN A 383 -5.66 -15.76 19.12
N HIS A 384 -4.55 -15.02 19.15
CA HIS A 384 -3.22 -15.56 19.45
C HIS A 384 -2.41 -14.82 20.54
N GLU A 385 -2.94 -13.84 21.27
CA GLU A 385 -2.18 -13.17 22.34
C GLU A 385 -2.83 -13.25 23.75
N HIS A 386 -2.19 -14.03 24.63
CA HIS A 386 -2.50 -14.14 26.06
C HIS A 386 -1.99 -12.92 26.85
N LEU A 387 -2.53 -11.72 26.63
CA LEU A 387 -2.35 -10.58 27.55
C LEU A 387 -3.48 -10.57 28.62
N SER A 388 -3.26 -9.94 29.77
CA SER A 388 -4.25 -9.86 30.86
C SER A 388 -5.44 -8.96 30.51
N GLU A 389 -6.67 -9.44 30.75
CA GLU A 389 -7.99 -8.84 30.38
C GLU A 389 -8.13 -7.33 30.61
N GLY A 390 -7.50 -6.75 31.63
CA GLY A 390 -7.64 -5.33 31.97
C GLY A 390 -6.80 -4.35 31.14
N GLN A 391 -5.68 -4.79 30.54
CA GLN A 391 -4.80 -3.91 29.73
C GLN A 391 -5.12 -3.99 28.23
N LYS A 392 -5.81 -5.05 27.79
CA LYS A 392 -6.08 -5.39 26.38
C LYS A 392 -7.00 -4.39 25.65
N ASN A 393 -8.12 -4.01 26.26
CA ASN A 393 -9.14 -3.23 25.55
C ASN A 393 -8.76 -1.76 25.33
N ALA A 394 -8.08 -1.13 26.31
CA ALA A 394 -7.80 0.30 26.24
C ALA A 394 -6.66 0.64 25.25
N LEU A 395 -5.60 -0.16 25.20
CA LEU A 395 -4.46 0.06 24.30
C LEU A 395 -4.83 -0.25 22.85
N TRP A 396 -5.57 -1.34 22.62
CA TRP A 396 -5.99 -1.76 21.28
C TRP A 396 -6.98 -0.78 20.64
N GLN A 397 -8.03 -0.37 21.37
CA GLN A 397 -8.96 0.65 20.89
C GLN A 397 -8.28 2.01 20.69
N ALA A 398 -7.34 2.39 21.57
CA ALA A 398 -6.55 3.61 21.40
C ALA A 398 -5.63 3.54 20.17
N SER A 399 -5.07 2.37 19.85
CA SER A 399 -4.28 2.16 18.63
C SER A 399 -5.13 2.26 17.36
N GLY A 400 -6.34 1.70 17.35
CA GLY A 400 -7.28 1.83 16.23
C GLY A 400 -7.72 3.27 15.97
N ASP A 401 -8.13 3.99 17.03
CA ASP A 401 -8.47 5.42 16.96
C ASP A 401 -7.25 6.28 16.54
N PHE A 402 -6.05 5.96 17.03
CA PHE A 402 -4.82 6.62 16.60
C PHE A 402 -4.53 6.42 15.11
N VAL A 403 -4.69 5.21 14.57
CA VAL A 403 -4.50 4.93 13.13
C VAL A 403 -5.52 5.70 12.30
N PHE A 404 -6.80 5.69 12.70
CA PHE A 404 -7.86 6.42 11.99
C PHE A 404 -7.61 7.94 11.99
N ARG A 405 -7.31 8.54 13.16
CA ARG A 405 -6.96 9.96 13.25
C ARG A 405 -5.70 10.30 12.47
N ARG A 406 -4.71 9.40 12.43
CA ARG A 406 -3.48 9.61 11.69
C ARG A 406 -3.72 9.63 10.18
N ILE A 407 -4.63 8.79 9.67
CA ILE A 407 -5.03 8.79 8.26
C ILE A 407 -5.69 10.13 7.92
N LEU A 408 -6.63 10.60 8.76
CA LEU A 408 -7.30 11.88 8.59
C LEU A 408 -6.33 13.07 8.61
N ASP A 409 -5.40 13.11 9.58
CA ASP A 409 -4.38 14.16 9.71
C ASP A 409 -3.44 14.21 8.50
N LEU A 410 -3.02 13.05 7.99
CA LEU A 410 -2.16 12.94 6.82
C LEU A 410 -2.90 13.41 5.55
N GLN A 411 -4.19 13.12 5.43
CA GLN A 411 -5.04 13.55 4.32
C GLN A 411 -5.30 15.07 4.37
N GLU A 412 -5.51 15.64 5.55
CA GLU A 412 -5.72 17.08 5.73
C GLU A 412 -4.42 17.90 5.51
N THR A 413 -3.30 17.47 6.09
CA THR A 413 -1.98 18.11 5.89
C THR A 413 -1.58 18.07 4.42
N PHE A 414 -1.82 16.94 3.76
CA PHE A 414 -1.61 16.77 2.33
C PHE A 414 -2.46 17.76 1.51
N ASN A 415 -3.75 17.88 1.80
CA ASN A 415 -4.63 18.82 1.10
C ASN A 415 -4.19 20.29 1.27
N LYS A 416 -3.68 20.67 2.45
CA LYS A 416 -3.20 22.04 2.74
C LYS A 416 -1.87 22.37 2.06
N GLU A 417 -0.85 21.51 2.19
CA GLU A 417 0.48 21.76 1.60
C GLU A 417 0.47 21.68 0.07
N THR A 418 -0.37 20.79 -0.48
CA THR A 418 -0.48 20.61 -1.92
C THR A 418 -1.15 21.83 -2.56
N LYS A 419 -2.23 22.37 -1.98
CA LYS A 419 -2.96 23.53 -2.53
C LYS A 419 -2.09 24.80 -2.68
N LEU A 420 -1.12 25.04 -1.78
CA LEU A 420 -0.24 26.22 -1.81
C LEU A 420 0.90 26.13 -2.85
N LYS A 421 1.50 24.95 -3.05
CA LYS A 421 2.54 24.73 -4.09
C LYS A 421 1.96 24.44 -5.48
N TRP A 422 0.72 23.93 -5.51
CA TRP A 422 -0.03 23.63 -6.73
C TRP A 422 -0.22 24.88 -7.60
N ASN A 423 -0.69 25.98 -7.01
CA ASN A 423 -0.98 27.22 -7.72
C ASN A 423 0.25 27.86 -8.40
N SER A 424 1.48 27.47 -8.02
CA SER A 424 2.70 27.97 -8.68
C SER A 424 3.26 27.04 -9.77
N MET A 425 2.84 25.77 -9.84
CA MET A 425 3.40 24.75 -10.75
C MET A 425 2.52 24.44 -11.97
N CYS A 426 1.24 24.81 -11.95
CA CYS A 426 0.25 24.46 -12.98
C CYS A 426 0.30 25.28 -14.28
N ASN A 427 1.26 26.19 -14.42
CA ASN A 427 1.40 27.00 -15.64
C ASN A 427 2.08 26.26 -16.82
N GLY A 428 2.26 24.93 -16.77
CA GLY A 428 2.85 24.14 -17.85
C GLY A 428 1.88 23.10 -18.42
N SER A 429 1.29 23.38 -19.59
CA SER A 429 0.13 22.72 -20.21
C SER A 429 0.45 21.68 -21.32
N ASP A 430 1.70 21.32 -21.53
CA ASP A 430 2.14 20.79 -22.85
C ASP A 430 1.60 19.40 -23.24
N GLY A 431 1.32 18.50 -22.29
CA GLY A 431 0.95 17.11 -22.61
C GLY A 431 -0.53 16.88 -22.95
N GLU A 432 -1.40 17.79 -22.52
CA GLU A 432 -2.86 17.69 -22.67
C GLU A 432 -3.31 18.25 -24.02
N SER A 433 -2.72 19.38 -24.43
CA SER A 433 -2.91 19.92 -25.79
C SER A 433 -2.48 18.90 -26.84
N GLU A 434 -1.30 18.27 -26.66
CA GLU A 434 -0.76 17.28 -27.62
C GLU A 434 -1.76 16.14 -27.90
N LEU A 435 -2.41 15.58 -26.87
CA LEU A 435 -3.35 14.48 -27.04
C LEU A 435 -4.72 14.93 -27.59
N ILE A 436 -5.22 16.07 -27.14
CA ILE A 436 -6.48 16.65 -27.65
C ILE A 436 -6.33 16.96 -29.14
N ASP A 437 -5.19 17.53 -29.54
CA ASP A 437 -4.86 17.85 -30.92
C ASP A 437 -4.70 16.57 -31.78
N MET A 438 -4.23 15.46 -31.19
CA MET A 438 -4.17 14.15 -31.87
C MET A 438 -5.53 13.48 -32.02
N LEU A 439 -6.40 13.54 -30.99
CA LEU A 439 -7.72 12.87 -31.00
C LEU A 439 -8.77 13.63 -31.81
N VAL A 440 -8.59 14.94 -31.99
CA VAL A 440 -9.46 15.81 -32.79
C VAL A 440 -8.59 16.67 -33.71
N PRO A 441 -8.20 16.14 -34.89
CA PRO A 441 -7.46 16.92 -35.87
C PRO A 441 -8.25 18.19 -36.24
N ASN A 442 -7.56 19.33 -36.35
CA ASN A 442 -8.14 20.58 -36.87
C ASN A 442 -8.43 20.43 -38.37
N SER A 443 -9.45 19.66 -38.75
CA SER A 443 -9.95 19.65 -40.14
C SER A 443 -11.10 20.63 -40.28
N GLU A 444 -10.96 21.58 -41.19
CA GLU A 444 -11.91 22.65 -41.50
C GLU A 444 -13.23 22.09 -42.04
N GLY A 445 -14.27 22.07 -41.21
CA GLY A 445 -15.64 21.75 -41.63
C GLY A 445 -16.64 22.06 -40.52
N ASP A 446 -17.61 22.93 -40.81
CA ASP A 446 -18.55 23.53 -39.84
C ASP A 446 -19.40 22.55 -39.01
N GLY A 447 -19.43 21.25 -39.36
CA GLY A 447 -20.11 20.21 -38.59
C GLY A 447 -19.24 19.54 -37.51
N LEU A 448 -17.92 19.71 -37.54
CA LEU A 448 -16.98 19.07 -36.61
C LEU A 448 -16.80 19.85 -35.30
N THR A 449 -17.11 21.14 -35.28
CA THR A 449 -17.06 22.00 -34.09
C THR A 449 -17.97 21.50 -32.98
N HIS A 450 -19.20 21.09 -33.29
CA HIS A 450 -20.11 20.57 -32.26
C HIS A 450 -19.68 19.19 -31.72
N ARG A 451 -19.14 18.31 -32.59
CA ARG A 451 -18.55 17.03 -32.14
C ARG A 451 -17.30 17.26 -31.30
N ARG A 452 -16.47 18.23 -31.68
CA ARG A 452 -15.28 18.64 -30.93
C ARG A 452 -15.64 19.18 -29.56
N GLU A 453 -16.61 20.08 -29.46
CA GLU A 453 -17.09 20.60 -28.17
C GLU A 453 -17.67 19.50 -27.28
N LYS A 454 -18.45 18.57 -27.84
CA LYS A 454 -18.96 17.42 -27.09
C LYS A 454 -17.85 16.47 -26.64
N LEU A 455 -16.87 16.19 -27.49
CA LEU A 455 -15.71 15.39 -27.14
C LEU A 455 -14.85 16.10 -26.10
N ILE A 456 -14.63 17.42 -26.20
CA ILE A 456 -13.91 18.24 -25.22
C ILE A 456 -14.65 18.28 -23.89
N SER A 457 -15.98 18.30 -23.88
CA SER A 457 -16.79 18.19 -22.66
C SER A 457 -16.61 16.84 -21.98
N ILE A 458 -16.77 15.75 -22.74
CA ILE A 458 -16.60 14.38 -22.22
C ILE A 458 -15.16 14.15 -21.77
N LEU A 459 -14.19 14.45 -22.64
CA LEU A 459 -12.77 14.41 -22.34
C LEU A 459 -12.45 15.31 -21.16
N GLY A 460 -12.98 16.53 -21.09
CA GLY A 460 -12.70 17.49 -20.03
C GLY A 460 -13.10 16.96 -18.65
N SER A 461 -14.27 16.34 -18.53
CA SER A 461 -14.71 15.71 -17.28
C SER A 461 -13.84 14.52 -16.88
N ALA A 462 -13.59 13.60 -17.81
CA ALA A 462 -12.73 12.43 -17.60
C ALA A 462 -11.27 12.84 -17.34
N TRP A 463 -10.80 13.89 -18.00
CA TRP A 463 -9.46 14.46 -17.86
C TRP A 463 -9.29 15.25 -16.59
N GLN A 464 -10.34 15.87 -16.05
CA GLN A 464 -10.26 16.54 -14.76
C GLN A 464 -10.04 15.51 -13.64
N GLU A 465 -10.72 14.36 -13.73
CA GLU A 465 -10.48 13.21 -12.86
C GLU A 465 -9.05 12.65 -13.07
N LEU A 466 -8.62 12.39 -14.31
CA LEU A 466 -7.24 11.96 -14.62
C LEU A 466 -6.20 13.00 -14.21
N ARG A 467 -6.48 14.29 -14.30
CA ARG A 467 -5.61 15.36 -13.83
C ARG A 467 -5.44 15.21 -12.35
N SER A 468 -6.51 15.14 -11.57
CA SER A 468 -6.39 15.01 -10.12
C SER A 468 -5.52 13.81 -9.71
N LEU A 469 -5.72 12.66 -10.38
CA LEU A 469 -4.95 11.43 -10.20
C LEU A 469 -3.49 11.55 -10.66
N ALA A 470 -3.26 12.04 -11.88
CA ALA A 470 -1.93 12.20 -12.47
C ALA A 470 -1.11 13.28 -11.76
N GLN A 471 -1.78 14.30 -11.23
CA GLN A 471 -1.19 15.37 -10.45
C GLN A 471 -0.82 14.88 -9.05
N ALA A 472 -1.67 14.09 -8.40
CA ALA A 472 -1.31 13.41 -7.16
C ALA A 472 -0.11 12.46 -7.37
N ALA A 473 -0.11 11.68 -8.45
CA ALA A 473 1.00 10.79 -8.80
C ALA A 473 2.28 11.55 -9.13
N LYS A 474 2.20 12.66 -9.89
CA LYS A 474 3.35 13.49 -10.29
C LYS A 474 3.96 14.23 -9.10
N VAL A 475 3.14 14.87 -8.26
CA VAL A 475 3.62 15.54 -7.04
C VAL A 475 4.30 14.54 -6.10
N ARG A 476 3.73 13.34 -5.94
CA ARG A 476 4.32 12.28 -5.11
C ARG A 476 5.61 11.71 -5.71
N ARG A 477 5.67 11.51 -7.03
CA ARG A 477 6.89 11.12 -7.74
C ARG A 477 7.98 12.18 -7.58
N CYS A 478 7.64 13.46 -7.74
CA CYS A 478 8.58 14.56 -7.54
C CYS A 478 9.06 14.65 -6.08
N SER A 479 8.20 14.36 -5.10
CA SER A 479 8.62 14.23 -3.70
C SER A 479 9.61 13.08 -3.51
N GLY A 480 9.34 11.91 -4.10
CA GLY A 480 10.25 10.76 -4.11
C GLY A 480 11.59 11.06 -4.79
N ASP A 481 11.59 11.77 -5.92
CA ASP A 481 12.79 12.16 -6.66
C ASP A 481 13.58 13.27 -5.97
N LEU A 482 12.90 14.22 -5.32
CA LEU A 482 13.53 15.22 -4.46
C LEU A 482 14.15 14.54 -3.23
N ALA A 483 13.47 13.55 -2.66
CA ALA A 483 14.02 12.71 -1.59
C ALA A 483 15.19 11.84 -2.08
N ASN A 484 15.25 11.47 -3.36
CA ASN A 484 16.46 10.83 -3.90
C ASN A 484 17.62 11.84 -3.95
N LYS A 485 17.41 13.02 -4.55
CA LYS A 485 18.44 14.05 -4.73
C LYS A 485 18.98 14.61 -3.41
N VAL A 486 18.12 14.80 -2.41
CA VAL A 486 18.52 15.40 -1.13
C VAL A 486 19.23 14.40 -0.22
N TYR A 487 18.82 13.12 -0.25
CA TYR A 487 19.26 12.15 0.75
C TYR A 487 20.37 11.23 0.25
N GLU A 488 20.50 11.00 -1.06
CA GLU A 488 21.61 10.22 -1.62
C GLU A 488 23.00 10.79 -1.26
N PRO A 489 23.30 12.09 -1.44
CA PRO A 489 24.59 12.64 -1.04
C PRO A 489 24.78 12.62 0.49
N LYS A 490 23.70 12.72 1.28
CA LYS A 490 23.78 12.58 2.74
C LYS A 490 24.15 11.15 3.15
N ARG A 491 23.64 10.12 2.47
CA ARG A 491 23.96 8.71 2.73
C ARG A 491 25.42 8.37 2.43
N PHE A 492 25.96 8.87 1.33
CA PHE A 492 27.40 8.70 1.06
C PHE A 492 28.25 9.39 2.14
N ARG A 493 27.83 10.57 2.62
CA ARG A 493 28.49 11.23 3.76
C ARG A 493 28.37 10.43 5.06
N VAL A 494 27.25 9.75 5.32
CA VAL A 494 27.11 8.82 6.47
C VAL A 494 28.17 7.73 6.40
N LEU A 495 28.26 7.03 5.26
CA LEU A 495 29.23 5.95 5.08
C LEU A 495 30.67 6.46 5.21
N LEU A 496 30.99 7.59 4.57
CA LEU A 496 32.30 8.21 4.66
C LEU A 496 32.62 8.63 6.10
N SER A 497 31.64 9.20 6.83
CA SER A 497 31.81 9.57 8.24
C SER A 497 32.05 8.34 9.11
N LEU A 498 31.34 7.24 8.87
CA LEU A 498 31.56 5.97 9.57
C LEU A 498 32.97 5.42 9.30
N ILE A 499 33.43 5.44 8.05
CA ILE A 499 34.80 5.02 7.70
C ILE A 499 35.83 5.89 8.42
N ILE A 500 35.65 7.22 8.40
CA ILE A 500 36.54 8.16 9.10
C ILE A 500 36.52 7.90 10.61
N LEU A 501 35.35 7.68 11.20
CA LEU A 501 35.21 7.42 12.63
C LEU A 501 35.84 6.10 13.04
N VAL A 502 35.70 5.04 12.23
CA VAL A 502 36.36 3.75 12.44
C VAL A 502 37.88 3.92 12.39
N PHE A 503 38.39 4.70 11.43
CA PHE A 503 39.81 5.01 11.33
C PHE A 503 40.33 5.78 12.55
N LEU A 504 39.59 6.81 12.99
CA LEU A 504 39.92 7.59 14.18
C LEU A 504 39.90 6.73 15.44
N ALA A 505 38.89 5.86 15.59
CA ALA A 505 38.78 4.97 16.74
C ALA A 505 39.93 3.94 16.78
N ALA A 506 40.25 3.32 15.64
CA ALA A 506 41.39 2.40 15.52
C ALA A 506 42.72 3.09 15.83
N SER A 507 42.90 4.32 15.36
CA SER A 507 44.09 5.14 15.65
C SER A 507 44.20 5.45 17.14
N CYS A 508 43.11 5.88 17.78
CA CYS A 508 43.11 6.20 19.21
C CYS A 508 43.36 4.95 20.08
N LEU A 509 42.79 3.81 19.73
CA LEU A 509 43.03 2.52 20.43
C LEU A 509 44.49 2.09 20.31
N GLY A 510 45.07 2.21 19.11
CA GLY A 510 46.49 1.89 18.90
C GLY A 510 47.43 2.82 19.67
N MET A 511 47.11 4.12 19.74
CA MET A 511 47.82 5.08 20.59
C MET A 511 47.74 4.66 22.07
N PHE A 512 46.56 4.29 22.54
CA PHE A 512 46.33 3.87 23.93
C PHE A 512 47.13 2.61 24.30
N GLU A 513 47.13 1.58 23.45
CA GLU A 513 47.84 0.32 23.71
C GLU A 513 49.37 0.53 23.78
N HIS A 514 49.94 1.30 22.83
CA HIS A 514 51.37 1.60 22.81
C HIS A 514 51.79 2.31 24.10
N TRP A 515 51.01 3.30 24.52
CA TRP A 515 51.28 4.05 25.74
C TRP A 515 51.12 3.21 27.02
N HIS A 516 50.23 2.22 27.02
CA HIS A 516 50.08 1.31 28.15
C HIS A 516 51.31 0.39 28.31
N ARG A 517 51.92 -0.05 27.20
CA ARG A 517 53.12 -0.91 27.21
C ARG A 517 54.40 -0.16 27.56
N ALA A 518 54.47 1.15 27.30
CA ALA A 518 55.63 1.98 27.56
C ALA A 518 55.82 2.38 29.04
N ALA A 519 54.89 2.04 29.93
CA ALA A 519 55.04 2.33 31.36
C ALA A 519 56.24 1.52 31.92
N PRO A 520 57.26 2.17 32.51
CA PRO A 520 58.44 1.49 33.01
C PRO A 520 58.05 0.51 34.11
N THR A 521 58.33 -0.77 33.87
CA THR A 521 58.28 -1.79 34.91
C THR A 521 59.52 -1.62 35.76
N ASP A 522 59.42 -0.81 36.81
CA ASP A 522 60.50 -0.64 37.77
C ASP A 522 60.73 -2.00 38.46
N HIS A 523 61.77 -2.73 38.02
CA HIS A 523 61.99 -4.16 38.29
C HIS A 523 62.32 -4.51 39.76
N ASN A 524 62.23 -3.56 40.68
CA ASN A 524 62.68 -3.75 42.07
C ASN A 524 61.56 -3.97 43.11
N HIS A 525 60.29 -4.00 42.71
CA HIS A 525 59.21 -4.40 43.61
C HIS A 525 58.35 -5.53 43.00
N PRO A 526 58.42 -6.78 43.51
CA PRO A 526 57.52 -7.84 43.13
C PRO A 526 56.13 -7.53 43.71
N ILE A 527 55.35 -6.74 43.00
CA ILE A 527 53.93 -6.58 43.28
C ILE A 527 53.27 -7.88 42.81
N SER A 528 52.87 -8.73 43.75
CA SER A 528 52.09 -9.94 43.46
C SER A 528 50.68 -9.53 43.02
N TRP A 529 50.47 -9.44 41.70
CA TRP A 529 49.16 -9.17 41.09
C TRP A 529 48.23 -10.37 41.30
N SER A 530 47.52 -10.43 42.43
CA SER A 530 46.42 -11.38 42.60
C SER A 530 45.27 -10.98 41.65
N MET A 531 44.89 -11.91 40.77
CA MET A 531 43.92 -11.73 39.68
C MET A 531 42.47 -11.40 40.11
N GLU A 532 42.17 -11.32 41.41
CA GLU A 532 40.79 -11.24 41.92
C GLU A 532 40.10 -9.87 41.76
N ASN A 533 40.79 -8.78 41.42
CA ASN A 533 40.20 -7.42 41.36
C ASN A 533 40.42 -6.69 40.01
N SER A 534 40.19 -7.37 38.89
CA SER A 534 40.38 -6.81 37.53
C SER A 534 39.44 -5.64 37.17
N SER A 535 38.28 -5.50 37.81
CA SER A 535 37.33 -4.41 37.52
C SER A 535 37.64 -3.08 38.24
N LEU A 536 38.24 -3.11 39.43
CA LEU A 536 38.66 -1.91 40.18
C LEU A 536 40.06 -1.40 39.76
N LEU A 537 40.80 -2.21 39.01
CA LEU A 537 42.15 -1.89 38.57
C LEU A 537 42.21 -0.71 37.61
N LEU A 538 41.25 -0.56 36.69
CA LEU A 538 41.23 0.59 35.77
C LEU A 538 41.07 1.93 36.52
N VAL A 539 40.23 1.95 37.56
CA VAL A 539 39.94 3.15 38.36
C VAL A 539 41.12 3.50 39.27
N ASN A 540 41.69 2.51 39.95
CA ASN A 540 42.85 2.72 40.82
C ASN A 540 44.11 3.10 40.02
N TYR A 541 44.28 2.57 38.79
CA TYR A 541 45.40 2.91 37.92
C TYR A 541 45.30 4.33 37.34
N LEU A 542 44.08 4.81 37.07
CA LEU A 542 43.84 6.22 36.73
C LEU A 542 44.05 7.17 37.92
N ALA A 543 43.86 6.68 39.15
CA ALA A 543 44.01 7.48 40.37
C ALA A 543 45.45 7.53 40.93
N ALA A 544 46.32 6.56 40.59
CA ALA A 544 47.62 6.37 41.25
C ALA A 544 48.84 7.04 40.57
N GLY A 545 48.72 7.62 39.37
CA GLY A 545 49.84 8.28 38.67
C GLY A 545 49.97 9.77 39.01
N SER A 546 50.95 10.14 39.85
CA SER A 546 51.12 11.53 40.34
C SER A 546 51.84 12.49 39.38
N ASP A 547 52.23 12.07 38.17
CA ASP A 547 52.64 13.00 37.12
C ASP A 547 51.45 13.33 36.23
N SER A 548 50.74 14.40 36.63
CA SER A 548 49.42 14.77 36.14
C SER A 548 49.28 14.76 34.61
N LYS A 549 50.32 15.15 33.87
CA LYS A 549 50.24 15.31 32.40
C LYS A 549 49.96 14.00 31.66
N GLU A 550 50.55 12.88 32.09
CA GLU A 550 50.39 11.61 31.38
C GLU A 550 49.00 11.00 31.59
N ALA A 551 48.50 11.05 32.82
CA ALA A 551 47.16 10.58 33.16
C ALA A 551 46.09 11.37 32.39
N TRP A 552 46.25 12.69 32.26
CA TRP A 552 45.33 13.54 31.49
C TRP A 552 45.33 13.23 29.99
N ILE A 553 46.48 12.87 29.39
CA ILE A 553 46.57 12.48 27.98
C ILE A 553 45.85 11.14 27.74
N ARG A 554 46.04 10.14 28.62
CA ARG A 554 45.35 8.83 28.53
C ARG A 554 43.83 8.99 28.66
N ALA A 555 43.40 9.74 29.67
CA ALA A 555 41.99 10.04 29.87
C ALA A 555 41.39 10.82 28.69
N GLY A 556 42.16 11.74 28.09
CA GLY A 556 41.76 12.51 26.91
C GLY A 556 41.59 11.66 25.65
N LEU A 557 42.50 10.72 25.37
CA LEU A 557 42.40 9.81 24.23
C LEU A 557 41.23 8.83 24.37
N LEU A 558 41.09 8.19 25.54
CA LEU A 558 39.97 7.29 25.81
C LEU A 558 38.64 8.04 25.76
N GLY A 559 38.57 9.21 26.40
CA GLY A 559 37.42 10.11 26.37
C GLY A 559 37.07 10.56 24.95
N GLY A 560 38.06 10.90 24.12
CA GLY A 560 37.87 11.27 22.72
C GLY A 560 37.33 10.12 21.87
N THR A 561 37.79 8.89 22.12
CA THR A 561 37.31 7.68 21.42
C THR A 561 35.86 7.38 21.81
N ILE A 562 35.54 7.41 23.10
CA ILE A 562 34.18 7.21 23.61
C ILE A 562 33.26 8.32 23.08
N LEU A 563 33.72 9.58 23.06
CA LEU A 563 32.96 10.72 22.54
C LEU A 563 32.67 10.58 21.03
N THR A 564 33.64 10.15 20.23
CA THR A 564 33.41 9.93 18.79
C THR A 564 32.46 8.77 18.53
N LEU A 565 32.58 7.65 19.26
CA LEU A 565 31.65 6.53 19.16
C LEU A 565 30.23 6.91 19.63
N THR A 566 30.10 7.67 20.71
CA THR A 566 28.79 8.15 21.20
C THR A 566 28.16 9.15 20.25
N ILE A 567 28.90 10.13 19.71
CA ILE A 567 28.37 11.05 18.69
C ILE A 567 27.94 10.28 17.43
N SER A 568 28.74 9.31 16.99
CA SER A 568 28.40 8.44 15.85
C SER A 568 27.11 7.67 16.09
N GLY A 569 27.01 6.99 17.24
CA GLY A 569 25.83 6.24 17.64
C GLY A 569 24.60 7.12 17.78
N LEU A 570 24.73 8.30 18.40
CA LEU A 570 23.63 9.24 18.59
C LEU A 570 23.16 9.81 17.24
N TRP A 571 24.09 10.17 16.35
CA TRP A 571 23.76 10.65 15.02
C TRP A 571 23.06 9.56 14.19
N PHE A 572 23.52 8.31 14.29
CA PHE A 572 22.88 7.16 13.65
C PHE A 572 21.48 6.88 14.20
N ILE A 573 21.29 6.93 15.53
CA ILE A 573 19.98 6.76 16.18
C ILE A 573 19.01 7.87 15.75
N LEU A 574 19.47 9.12 15.71
CA LEU A 574 18.66 10.25 15.25
C LEU A 574 18.30 10.12 13.77
N TYR A 575 19.22 9.62 12.94
CA TYR A 575 18.96 9.33 11.54
C TYR A 575 17.88 8.23 11.37
N ASN A 576 17.96 7.15 12.15
CA ASN A 576 16.99 6.05 12.10
C ASN A 576 15.61 6.44 12.64
N ARG A 577 15.55 7.21 13.73
CA ARG A 577 14.27 7.62 14.35
C ARG A 577 13.37 8.43 13.43
N ALA A 578 13.92 9.09 12.41
CA ALA A 578 13.14 9.93 11.53
C ALA A 578 12.20 9.13 10.60
N ARG A 579 12.38 7.80 10.42
CA ARG A 579 11.60 6.92 9.53
C ARG A 579 11.32 7.52 8.13
N ILE A 580 12.22 8.37 7.67
CA ILE A 580 12.03 9.12 6.42
C ILE A 580 12.12 8.17 5.22
N GLU A 581 12.91 7.09 5.35
CA GLU A 581 13.07 6.09 4.30
C GLU A 581 11.79 5.30 4.07
N GLU A 582 11.14 4.80 5.13
CA GLU A 582 9.86 4.09 5.05
C GLU A 582 8.80 4.93 4.33
N LYS A 583 8.60 6.19 4.75
CA LYS A 583 7.64 7.11 4.12
C LYS A 583 7.95 7.36 2.63
N ARG A 584 9.22 7.42 2.26
CA ARG A 584 9.62 7.58 0.86
C ARG A 584 9.25 6.36 0.03
N TYR A 585 9.46 5.16 0.56
CA TYR A 585 9.13 3.91 -0.13
C TYR A 585 7.62 3.78 -0.33
N ASP A 586 6.87 4.12 0.70
CA ASP A 586 5.42 4.24 0.73
C ASP A 586 4.85 5.16 -0.34
N TYR A 587 5.39 6.38 -0.45
CA TYR A 587 4.94 7.34 -1.46
C TYR A 587 5.29 6.92 -2.89
N ARG A 588 6.44 6.28 -3.08
CA ARG A 588 6.78 5.70 -4.39
C ARG A 588 5.79 4.60 -4.74
N ALA A 589 5.51 3.70 -3.80
CA ALA A 589 4.66 2.56 -4.04
C ALA A 589 3.23 2.97 -4.40
N LEU A 590 2.72 4.00 -3.71
CA LEU A 590 1.43 4.63 -4.01
C LEU A 590 1.43 5.40 -5.33
N ALA A 591 2.51 6.12 -5.66
CA ALA A 591 2.61 6.83 -6.93
C ALA A 591 2.55 5.86 -8.12
N GLU A 592 3.19 4.70 -8.00
CA GLU A 592 3.14 3.66 -9.02
C GLU A 592 1.75 3.02 -9.14
N ALA A 593 1.09 2.75 -8.00
CA ALA A 593 -0.30 2.28 -7.97
C ALA A 593 -1.24 3.20 -8.75
N LEU A 594 -1.24 4.50 -8.42
CA LEU A 594 -2.07 5.50 -9.09
C LEU A 594 -1.72 5.64 -10.57
N ARG A 595 -0.44 5.53 -10.92
CA ARG A 595 0.03 5.60 -12.30
C ARG A 595 -0.50 4.44 -13.12
N VAL A 596 -0.49 3.21 -12.59
CA VAL A 596 -1.09 2.04 -13.26
C VAL A 596 -2.60 2.23 -13.41
N GLN A 597 -3.28 2.70 -12.36
CA GLN A 597 -4.73 2.93 -12.41
C GLN A 597 -5.11 3.90 -13.52
N ILE A 598 -4.38 5.01 -13.66
CA ILE A 598 -4.59 6.00 -14.73
C ILE A 598 -4.53 5.35 -16.11
N TYR A 599 -3.50 4.54 -16.37
CA TYR A 599 -3.34 3.92 -17.68
C TYR A 599 -4.33 2.78 -17.93
N TRP A 600 -4.73 2.04 -16.91
CA TRP A 600 -5.80 1.06 -17.02
C TRP A 600 -7.13 1.72 -17.35
N SER A 601 -7.50 2.75 -16.60
CA SER A 601 -8.68 3.56 -16.86
C SER A 601 -8.65 4.16 -18.27
N ALA A 602 -7.54 4.75 -18.69
CA ALA A 602 -7.41 5.30 -20.06
C ALA A 602 -7.49 4.21 -21.15
N ALA A 603 -7.09 2.97 -20.87
CA ALA A 603 -7.21 1.85 -21.79
C ALA A 603 -8.63 1.25 -21.84
N GLY A 604 -9.57 1.77 -21.04
CA GLY A 604 -10.93 1.21 -20.92
C GLY A 604 -11.01 -0.04 -20.05
N LEU A 605 -9.99 -0.33 -19.23
CA LEU A 605 -10.02 -1.47 -18.31
C LEU A 605 -10.87 -1.13 -17.07
N ASN A 606 -11.91 -1.93 -16.80
CA ASN A 606 -12.73 -1.83 -15.59
C ASN A 606 -12.10 -2.58 -14.40
N ARG A 607 -10.85 -2.25 -14.06
CA ARG A 607 -10.09 -2.94 -13.01
C ARG A 607 -9.56 -1.95 -11.98
N SER A 608 -9.58 -2.36 -10.72
CA SER A 608 -9.05 -1.58 -9.60
C SER A 608 -7.64 -2.05 -9.26
N VAL A 609 -6.67 -1.14 -9.29
CA VAL A 609 -5.30 -1.42 -8.84
C VAL A 609 -5.27 -1.90 -7.39
N ALA A 610 -6.18 -1.40 -6.53
CA ALA A 610 -6.25 -1.86 -5.15
C ALA A 610 -6.54 -3.37 -5.05
N HIS A 611 -7.32 -3.90 -5.99
CA HIS A 611 -7.64 -5.33 -6.06
C HIS A 611 -6.43 -6.17 -6.50
N ASP A 612 -5.75 -5.72 -7.55
CA ASP A 612 -4.63 -6.43 -8.19
C ASP A 612 -3.26 -6.19 -7.52
N TYR A 613 -3.19 -5.28 -6.54
CA TYR A 613 -2.00 -5.09 -5.71
C TYR A 613 -1.70 -6.36 -4.89
N MET A 614 -0.42 -6.76 -4.82
CA MET A 614 0.04 -8.04 -4.26
C MET A 614 -0.64 -8.40 -2.91
N GLN A 615 -1.39 -9.51 -2.89
CA GLN A 615 -2.23 -9.92 -1.76
C GLN A 615 -1.50 -10.68 -0.64
N ARG A 616 -0.30 -11.19 -0.92
CA ARG A 616 0.45 -12.05 0.02
C ARG A 616 1.01 -11.29 1.24
N GLN A 617 1.08 -9.97 1.18
CA GLN A 617 1.65 -9.12 2.24
C GLN A 617 0.65 -8.05 2.70
N LYS A 618 -0.41 -8.50 3.38
CA LYS A 618 -1.60 -7.68 3.70
C LYS A 618 -1.24 -6.46 4.57
N ASP A 619 -0.63 -6.66 5.73
CA ASP A 619 -0.51 -5.60 6.74
C ASP A 619 0.30 -4.38 6.28
N GLU A 620 1.31 -4.64 5.46
CA GLU A 620 2.27 -3.64 5.01
C GLU A 620 1.79 -2.76 3.85
N LEU A 621 0.85 -3.28 3.05
CA LEU A 621 0.36 -2.66 1.82
C LEU A 621 -1.07 -2.14 1.94
N ASN A 622 -1.81 -2.51 2.99
CA ASN A 622 -3.23 -2.16 3.14
C ASN A 622 -3.52 -0.66 3.00
N TRP A 623 -2.71 0.21 3.62
CA TRP A 623 -2.96 1.65 3.52
C TRP A 623 -2.74 2.18 2.09
N ILE A 624 -1.79 1.61 1.32
CA ILE A 624 -1.56 1.97 -0.09
C ILE A 624 -2.78 1.54 -0.91
N ARG A 625 -3.31 0.35 -0.64
CA ARG A 625 -4.48 -0.19 -1.32
C ARG A 625 -5.73 0.62 -1.02
N TYR A 626 -5.93 0.98 0.25
CA TYR A 626 -7.02 1.84 0.69
C TYR A 626 -6.97 3.21 0.00
N VAL A 627 -5.80 3.87 0.02
CA VAL A 627 -5.67 5.17 -0.67
C VAL A 627 -5.81 5.00 -2.18
N ALA A 628 -5.33 3.91 -2.77
CA ALA A 628 -5.57 3.64 -4.19
C ALA A 628 -7.06 3.44 -4.46
N SER A 629 -7.80 2.65 -3.68
CA SER A 629 -9.24 2.41 -3.89
C SER A 629 -10.02 3.71 -3.77
N GLU A 630 -9.78 4.51 -2.74
CA GLU A 630 -10.49 5.77 -2.50
C GLU A 630 -10.32 6.78 -3.65
N VAL A 631 -9.12 6.84 -4.25
CA VAL A 631 -8.83 7.83 -5.30
C VAL A 631 -9.21 7.31 -6.70
N SER A 632 -9.51 6.01 -6.87
CA SER A 632 -9.72 5.38 -8.19
C SER A 632 -11.17 5.38 -8.71
N PHE A 633 -12.16 5.88 -7.95
CA PHE A 633 -13.58 5.84 -8.35
C PHE A 633 -14.03 7.12 -9.09
N PRO A 634 -14.87 7.01 -10.15
CA PRO A 634 -15.64 5.82 -10.58
C PRO A 634 -15.05 5.06 -11.79
N LEU A 635 -14.72 3.77 -11.61
CA LEU A 635 -14.13 2.89 -12.64
C LEU A 635 -15.06 2.62 -13.84
N GLU A 636 -16.38 2.61 -13.62
CA GLU A 636 -17.40 2.27 -14.62
C GLU A 636 -17.47 3.24 -15.80
N ARG A 637 -17.02 4.50 -15.62
CA ARG A 637 -17.09 5.52 -16.67
C ARG A 637 -16.07 5.29 -17.78
N TRP A 638 -14.96 4.64 -17.46
CA TRP A 638 -13.80 4.52 -18.35
C TRP A 638 -13.99 3.53 -19.51
N PRO A 639 -14.54 2.32 -19.29
CA PRO A 639 -14.92 1.43 -20.38
C PRO A 639 -15.92 2.09 -21.33
N VAL A 640 -16.96 2.72 -20.77
CA VAL A 640 -17.99 3.43 -21.56
C VAL A 640 -17.37 4.57 -22.37
N PHE A 641 -16.47 5.36 -21.75
CA PHE A 641 -15.72 6.39 -22.46
C PHE A 641 -14.91 5.81 -23.62
N PHE A 642 -14.16 4.74 -23.38
CA PHE A 642 -13.31 4.10 -24.37
C PHE A 642 -14.13 3.47 -25.52
N GLU A 643 -15.24 2.82 -25.21
CA GLU A 643 -16.18 2.24 -26.19
C GLU A 643 -16.85 3.31 -27.05
N ASN A 644 -17.10 4.50 -26.50
CA ASN A 644 -17.64 5.65 -27.23
C ASN A 644 -16.63 6.32 -28.18
N LEU A 645 -15.33 6.03 -28.04
CA LEU A 645 -14.33 6.54 -28.98
C LEU A 645 -14.47 5.84 -30.33
N SER A 646 -14.29 6.61 -31.40
CA SER A 646 -14.21 6.01 -32.72
C SER A 646 -13.01 5.06 -32.83
N ASN A 647 -13.13 4.10 -33.73
CA ASN A 647 -12.07 3.15 -34.06
C ASN A 647 -10.65 3.77 -34.21
N PRO A 648 -10.43 4.81 -35.02
CA PRO A 648 -9.11 5.44 -35.11
C PRO A 648 -8.69 6.10 -33.78
N GLN A 649 -9.62 6.68 -33.01
CA GLN A 649 -9.33 7.31 -31.72
C GLN A 649 -8.90 6.29 -30.66
N GLN A 650 -9.54 5.11 -30.60
CA GLN A 650 -9.11 4.02 -29.72
C GLN A 650 -7.66 3.60 -30.03
N ASN A 651 -7.31 3.47 -31.32
CA ASN A 651 -5.95 3.11 -31.73
C ASN A 651 -4.93 4.20 -31.35
N ILE A 652 -5.26 5.48 -31.58
CA ILE A 652 -4.43 6.63 -31.18
C ILE A 652 -4.22 6.63 -29.65
N LEU A 653 -5.27 6.41 -28.87
CA LEU A 653 -5.20 6.39 -27.41
C LEU A 653 -4.34 5.24 -26.90
N LEU A 654 -4.52 4.03 -27.40
CA LEU A 654 -3.68 2.88 -27.04
C LEU A 654 -2.21 3.09 -27.46
N GLY A 655 -1.97 3.70 -28.62
CA GLY A 655 -0.64 4.09 -29.08
C GLY A 655 0.01 5.14 -28.17
N TYR A 656 -0.78 6.11 -27.68
CA TYR A 656 -0.33 7.08 -26.69
C TYR A 656 0.04 6.41 -25.36
N ILE A 657 -0.81 5.50 -24.86
CA ILE A 657 -0.56 4.74 -23.63
C ILE A 657 0.73 3.94 -23.77
N ARG A 658 0.91 3.18 -24.86
CA ARG A 658 2.15 2.46 -25.15
C ARG A 658 3.36 3.40 -25.12
N LYS A 659 3.33 4.52 -25.86
CA LYS A 659 4.45 5.45 -25.94
C LYS A 659 4.80 6.09 -24.59
N LYS A 660 3.81 6.61 -23.85
CA LYS A 660 4.04 7.38 -22.62
C LYS A 660 4.22 6.49 -21.40
N TRP A 661 3.45 5.40 -21.26
CA TRP A 661 3.61 4.45 -20.16
C TRP A 661 4.76 3.49 -20.43
N ILE A 662 4.61 2.59 -21.40
CA ILE A 662 5.55 1.48 -21.60
C ILE A 662 6.90 2.02 -22.06
N GLY A 663 6.93 2.89 -23.08
CA GLY A 663 8.15 3.56 -23.52
C GLY A 663 8.82 4.36 -22.40
N GLY A 664 8.02 5.05 -21.57
CA GLY A 664 8.50 5.74 -20.37
C GLY A 664 9.15 4.82 -19.35
N GLN A 665 8.58 3.63 -19.12
CA GLN A 665 9.13 2.63 -18.21
C GLN A 665 10.39 1.97 -18.76
N ILE A 666 10.46 1.68 -20.06
CA ILE A 666 11.69 1.20 -20.72
C ILE A 666 12.81 2.21 -20.52
N GLY A 667 12.55 3.50 -20.76
CA GLY A 667 13.55 4.56 -20.59
C GLY A 667 13.96 4.77 -19.12
N ASN A 668 13.03 4.61 -18.17
CA ASN A 668 13.33 4.67 -16.75
C ASN A 668 14.18 3.48 -16.28
N ALA A 669 13.76 2.25 -16.62
CA ALA A 669 14.47 1.03 -16.28
C ALA A 669 15.88 1.00 -16.91
N THR A 670 16.03 1.47 -18.16
CA THR A 670 17.34 1.58 -18.82
C THR A 670 18.29 2.49 -18.06
N ARG A 671 17.86 3.72 -17.73
CA ARG A 671 18.66 4.66 -16.94
C ARG A 671 19.01 4.11 -15.55
N LYS A 672 18.06 3.40 -14.91
CA LYS A 672 18.27 2.74 -13.61
C LYS A 672 19.29 1.62 -13.71
N CYS A 673 19.20 0.75 -14.72
CA CYS A 673 20.16 -0.33 -14.95
C CYS A 673 21.58 0.20 -15.16
N GLU A 674 21.73 1.23 -16.00
CA GLU A 674 23.03 1.87 -16.27
C GLU A 674 23.60 2.52 -15.00
N GLY A 675 22.78 3.28 -14.27
CA GLY A 675 23.18 3.91 -13.02
C GLY A 675 23.54 2.93 -11.92
N LEU A 676 22.75 1.86 -11.75
CA LEU A 676 23.02 0.79 -10.77
C LEU A 676 24.24 -0.03 -11.15
N SER A 677 24.41 -0.36 -12.43
CA SER A 677 25.61 -1.05 -12.92
C SER A 677 26.86 -0.23 -12.64
N HIS A 678 26.81 1.08 -12.85
CA HIS A 678 27.93 1.96 -12.54
C HIS A 678 28.22 2.02 -11.03
N LYS A 679 27.19 2.14 -10.19
CA LYS A 679 27.34 2.14 -8.73
C LYS A 679 27.89 0.82 -8.19
N LEU A 680 27.34 -0.31 -8.64
CA LEU A 680 27.80 -1.64 -8.26
C LEU A 680 29.27 -1.83 -8.62
N HIS A 681 29.66 -1.39 -9.82
CA HIS A 681 31.04 -1.45 -10.27
C HIS A 681 31.96 -0.55 -9.43
N LEU A 682 31.53 0.69 -9.16
CA LEU A 682 32.29 1.64 -8.33
C LEU A 682 32.47 1.13 -6.89
N THR A 683 31.42 0.58 -6.26
CA THR A 683 31.54 0.03 -4.89
C THR A 683 32.40 -1.21 -4.84
N HIS A 684 32.29 -2.09 -5.84
CA HIS A 684 33.13 -3.26 -5.95
C HIS A 684 34.60 -2.87 -6.11
N ILE A 685 34.88 -1.86 -6.94
CA ILE A 685 36.21 -1.24 -7.04
C ILE A 685 36.67 -0.75 -5.67
N MET A 686 35.91 0.11 -5.01
CA MET A 686 36.32 0.64 -3.70
C MET A 686 36.61 -0.47 -2.68
N CYS A 687 35.77 -1.50 -2.63
CA CYS A 687 35.95 -2.66 -1.75
C CYS A 687 37.27 -3.38 -2.03
N TRP A 688 37.49 -3.82 -3.27
CA TRP A 688 38.71 -4.55 -3.64
C TRP A 688 39.95 -3.67 -3.58
N GLY A 689 39.85 -2.38 -3.91
CA GLY A 689 40.94 -1.42 -3.80
C GLY A 689 41.42 -1.27 -2.36
N LEU A 690 40.49 -1.12 -1.42
CA LEU A 690 40.81 -1.05 0.01
C LEU A 690 41.34 -2.40 0.55
N ALA A 691 40.78 -3.52 0.11
CA ALA A 691 41.25 -4.84 0.50
C ALA A 691 42.67 -5.11 -0.01
N TRP A 692 42.95 -4.83 -1.28
CA TRP A 692 44.29 -4.95 -1.87
C TRP A 692 45.27 -3.96 -1.24
N ALA A 693 44.85 -2.74 -0.93
CA ALA A 693 45.70 -1.79 -0.20
C ALA A 693 46.15 -2.38 1.14
N GLY A 694 45.22 -2.94 1.94
CA GLY A 694 45.57 -3.62 3.19
C GLY A 694 46.49 -4.83 2.97
N LEU A 695 46.19 -5.69 1.99
CA LEU A 695 47.00 -6.88 1.71
C LEU A 695 48.42 -6.55 1.22
N LEU A 696 48.58 -5.52 0.38
CA LEU A 696 49.89 -5.08 -0.13
C LEU A 696 50.73 -4.38 0.94
N GLN A 697 50.12 -3.82 1.99
CA GLN A 697 50.84 -3.25 3.12
C GLN A 697 51.56 -4.34 3.95
N LEU A 698 51.07 -5.58 3.99
CA LEU A 698 51.69 -6.68 4.74
C LEU A 698 53.12 -7.03 4.28
N PRO A 699 53.40 -7.28 2.98
CA PRO A 699 54.76 -7.53 2.51
C PRO A 699 55.65 -6.27 2.63
N LEU A 700 55.10 -5.06 2.46
CA LEU A 700 55.85 -3.82 2.70
C LEU A 700 56.26 -3.70 4.17
N MET A 701 55.39 -4.09 5.10
CA MET A 701 55.69 -4.15 6.53
C MET A 701 56.83 -5.14 6.81
N LEU A 702 56.80 -6.33 6.19
CA LEU A 702 57.87 -7.33 6.30
C LEU A 702 59.20 -6.81 5.74
N VAL A 703 59.19 -6.20 4.55
CA VAL A 703 60.39 -5.60 3.95
C VAL A 703 60.94 -4.47 4.82
N ASN A 704 60.08 -3.62 5.36
CA ASN A 704 60.48 -2.55 6.26
C ASN A 704 61.14 -3.12 7.53
N GLN A 705 60.56 -4.17 8.14
CA GLN A 705 61.14 -4.86 9.31
C GLN A 705 62.52 -5.45 9.02
N VAL A 706 62.72 -6.03 7.83
CA VAL A 706 64.01 -6.59 7.41
C VAL A 706 65.03 -5.49 7.08
N ASN A 707 64.59 -4.34 6.54
CA ASN A 707 65.46 -3.23 6.12
C ASN A 707 65.78 -2.21 7.22
N ILE A 708 65.25 -2.34 8.44
CA ILE A 708 65.55 -1.43 9.57
C ILE A 708 67.07 -1.19 9.75
N PRO A 709 67.97 -2.20 9.67
CA PRO A 709 69.41 -1.99 9.81
C PRO A 709 69.99 -1.10 8.70
N PHE A 710 69.54 -1.29 7.45
CA PHE A 710 70.00 -0.53 6.30
C PHE A 710 69.44 0.90 6.29
N ALA A 711 68.17 1.07 6.66
CA ALA A 711 67.52 2.38 6.79
C ALA A 711 68.17 3.21 7.91
N ASN A 712 68.52 2.59 9.04
CA ASN A 712 69.24 3.27 10.13
C ASN A 712 70.67 3.66 9.69
N TRP A 713 71.35 2.82 8.92
CA TRP A 713 72.66 3.15 8.33
C TRP A 713 72.57 4.32 7.33
N LEU A 714 71.52 4.36 6.50
CA LEU A 714 71.26 5.46 5.55
C LEU A 714 70.87 6.77 6.26
N ASP A 715 70.04 6.73 7.31
CA ASP A 715 69.66 7.95 8.06
C ASP A 715 70.87 8.53 8.81
N GLN A 716 71.78 7.68 9.31
CA GLN A 716 73.01 8.13 9.97
C GLN A 716 74.04 8.74 8.99
N ASN A 717 74.22 8.16 7.80
CA ASN A 717 75.27 8.61 6.87
C ASN A 717 74.78 9.60 5.81
N HIS A 718 73.50 9.56 5.42
CA HIS A 718 72.95 10.28 4.26
C HIS A 718 71.48 10.72 4.44
N TRP A 719 71.15 11.36 5.57
CA TRP A 719 69.79 11.79 5.92
C TRP A 719 69.04 12.65 4.86
N TRP A 720 69.77 13.40 4.03
CA TRP A 720 69.19 14.23 2.97
C TRP A 720 68.75 13.40 1.76
N LEU A 721 69.43 12.30 1.45
CA LEU A 721 69.09 11.37 0.37
C LEU A 721 67.83 10.59 0.70
N THR A 722 67.65 10.18 1.95
CA THR A 722 66.42 9.53 2.42
C THR A 722 65.22 10.47 2.34
N LYS A 723 65.35 11.74 2.78
CA LYS A 723 64.26 12.73 2.65
C LYS A 723 63.98 13.10 1.19
N PHE A 724 65.01 13.25 0.36
CA PHE A 724 64.86 13.55 -1.06
C PHE A 724 64.21 12.39 -1.82
N ALA A 725 64.64 11.14 -1.58
CA ALA A 725 64.04 9.94 -2.16
C ALA A 725 62.57 9.77 -1.74
N LEU A 726 62.23 10.03 -0.46
CA LEU A 726 60.84 10.02 -0.01
C LEU A 726 60.00 11.06 -0.75
N VAL A 727 60.40 12.33 -0.71
CA VAL A 727 59.63 13.42 -1.33
C VAL A 727 59.50 13.22 -2.83
N THR A 728 60.58 12.80 -3.51
CA THR A 728 60.54 12.50 -4.95
C THR A 728 59.75 11.24 -5.27
N SER A 729 59.75 10.22 -4.41
CA SER A 729 58.92 9.03 -4.61
C SER A 729 57.43 9.33 -4.40
N SER A 730 57.06 10.06 -3.35
CA SER A 730 55.69 10.45 -3.03
C SER A 730 55.14 11.45 -4.05
N PHE A 731 55.94 12.43 -4.47
CA PHE A 731 55.57 13.38 -5.53
C PHE A 731 55.57 12.72 -6.92
N GLY A 732 56.51 11.80 -7.18
CA GLY A 732 56.59 11.02 -8.41
C GLY A 732 55.42 10.04 -8.56
N LEU A 733 54.98 9.41 -7.46
CA LEU A 733 53.78 8.56 -7.43
C LEU A 733 52.50 9.38 -7.62
N ALA A 734 52.40 10.55 -6.97
CA ALA A 734 51.27 11.45 -7.16
C ALA A 734 51.19 11.97 -8.60
N ILE A 735 52.32 12.32 -9.21
CA ILE A 735 52.40 12.70 -10.63
C ILE A 735 52.06 11.51 -11.51
N LEU A 736 52.66 10.33 -11.31
CA LEU A 736 52.34 9.12 -12.07
C LEU A 736 50.88 8.71 -11.95
N LEU A 737 50.24 9.01 -10.82
CA LEU A 737 48.81 8.79 -10.61
C LEU A 737 47.96 9.76 -11.40
N VAL A 738 48.26 11.06 -11.33
CA VAL A 738 47.52 12.12 -12.03
C VAL A 738 47.76 12.03 -13.54
N PHE A 739 49.02 11.92 -13.97
CA PHE A 739 49.39 11.70 -15.38
C PHE A 739 48.95 10.34 -15.87
N GLY A 740 49.02 9.29 -15.07
CA GLY A 740 48.52 7.96 -15.44
C GLY A 740 47.01 7.96 -15.65
N LEU A 741 46.25 8.69 -14.84
CA LEU A 741 44.81 8.90 -15.05
C LEU A 741 44.53 9.67 -16.35
N GLU A 742 45.23 10.78 -16.57
CA GLU A 742 45.08 11.61 -17.78
C GLU A 742 45.51 10.85 -19.04
N LEU A 743 46.67 10.18 -19.02
CA LEU A 743 47.17 9.34 -20.12
C LEU A 743 46.25 8.16 -20.37
N ALA A 744 45.71 7.49 -19.35
CA ALA A 744 44.73 6.42 -19.55
C ALA A 744 43.48 6.98 -20.25
N ILE A 745 42.92 8.10 -19.77
CA ILE A 745 41.73 8.72 -20.37
C ILE A 745 41.99 9.19 -21.81
N HIS A 746 43.15 9.80 -22.08
CA HIS A 746 43.54 10.26 -23.41
C HIS A 746 43.90 9.11 -24.35
N SER A 747 44.63 8.09 -23.89
CA SER A 747 45.01 6.94 -24.72
C SER A 747 43.81 6.09 -25.13
N ILE A 748 42.72 6.05 -24.34
CA ILE A 748 41.45 5.43 -24.74
C ILE A 748 40.83 6.15 -25.94
N LYS A 749 40.79 7.48 -25.91
CA LYS A 749 40.27 8.30 -27.01
C LYS A 749 41.20 8.24 -28.24
N TRP A 750 42.51 8.18 -28.00
CA TRP A 750 43.52 8.19 -29.04
C TRP A 750 43.72 6.83 -29.73
N LEU A 751 43.50 5.70 -29.04
CA LEU A 751 43.63 4.35 -29.61
C LEU A 751 42.39 3.89 -30.39
N GLU A 752 41.23 4.53 -30.20
CA GLU A 752 39.97 4.19 -30.91
C GLU A 752 40.11 4.12 -32.46
N PRO A 753 40.89 5.00 -33.14
CA PRO A 753 41.15 4.93 -34.58
C PRO A 753 42.14 3.82 -34.98
N PHE A 754 43.03 3.40 -34.08
CA PHE A 754 44.15 2.50 -34.38
C PHE A 754 43.83 1.02 -34.11
N VAL A 755 42.68 0.70 -33.50
CA VAL A 755 42.23 -0.69 -33.35
C VAL A 755 42.07 -1.32 -34.74
N PRO A 756 42.94 -2.28 -35.13
CA PRO A 756 42.96 -2.81 -36.49
C PRO A 756 41.62 -3.45 -36.86
N ARG A 757 41.17 -3.27 -38.11
CA ARG A 757 39.89 -3.83 -38.58
C ARG A 757 39.78 -5.34 -38.36
N TRP A 758 40.90 -6.07 -38.43
CA TRP A 758 40.91 -7.52 -38.19
C TRP A 758 40.60 -7.85 -36.72
N LEU A 759 41.13 -7.11 -35.75
CA LEU A 759 40.86 -7.32 -34.32
C LEU A 759 39.39 -7.00 -33.98
N LYS A 760 38.81 -5.97 -34.60
CA LYS A 760 37.36 -5.72 -34.53
C LYS A 760 36.56 -6.92 -35.07
N LYS A 761 37.02 -7.53 -36.16
CA LYS A 761 36.38 -8.70 -36.80
C LYS A 761 36.53 -9.98 -35.96
N THR A 762 37.68 -10.20 -35.32
CA THR A 762 37.91 -11.35 -34.43
C THR A 762 37.09 -11.23 -33.14
N LEU A 763 37.03 -10.03 -32.54
CA LEU A 763 36.17 -9.76 -31.39
C LEU A 763 34.68 -9.93 -31.74
N TYR A 764 34.29 -9.60 -32.98
CA TYR A 764 32.94 -9.83 -33.49
C TYR A 764 32.60 -11.32 -33.65
N MET A 765 33.55 -12.15 -34.11
CA MET A 765 33.33 -13.60 -34.25
C MET A 765 33.24 -14.31 -32.90
N VAL A 766 34.03 -13.89 -31.90
CA VAL A 766 33.97 -14.49 -30.54
C VAL A 766 32.63 -14.19 -29.86
N ASP A 767 32.09 -12.97 -30.02
CA ASP A 767 30.78 -12.59 -29.47
C ASP A 767 29.64 -13.41 -30.11
N HIS A 768 29.77 -13.76 -31.40
CA HIS A 768 28.77 -14.54 -32.12
C HIS A 768 28.79 -16.04 -31.77
N HIS A 769 29.92 -16.58 -31.29
CA HIS A 769 30.06 -18.00 -30.95
C HIS A 769 29.60 -18.34 -29.52
N PHE A 770 29.46 -17.34 -28.65
CA PHE A 770 28.99 -17.52 -27.26
C PHE A 770 27.56 -17.00 -27.01
N GLY A 771 26.91 -16.43 -28.03
CA GLY A 771 25.52 -15.97 -27.95
C GLY A 771 24.59 -16.84 -28.81
N GLU A 772 24.16 -17.98 -28.29
CA GLU A 772 22.94 -18.64 -28.79
C GLU A 772 21.74 -17.79 -28.34
N HIS A 773 21.40 -16.73 -29.07
CA HIS A 773 20.04 -16.20 -29.21
C HIS A 773 20.02 -15.06 -30.24
N GLU A 774 19.17 -15.22 -31.24
CA GLU A 774 19.00 -14.37 -32.41
C GLU A 774 18.41 -13.00 -32.05
N GLU A 775 19.19 -11.93 -32.22
CA GLU A 775 18.75 -10.67 -32.85
C GLU A 775 19.98 -9.74 -33.09
N PRO A 776 20.15 -9.16 -34.30
CA PRO A 776 21.27 -8.28 -34.62
C PRO A 776 20.96 -6.84 -34.24
N VAL A 777 21.27 -6.41 -33.02
CA VAL A 777 21.19 -4.99 -32.63
C VAL A 777 22.42 -4.54 -31.83
N ALA A 778 23.11 -3.54 -32.41
CA ALA A 778 24.02 -2.54 -31.85
C ALA A 778 25.45 -2.92 -31.38
N GLU A 779 26.42 -2.37 -32.13
CA GLU A 779 27.81 -1.96 -31.82
C GLU A 779 28.72 -2.78 -30.88
N PRO A 780 30.06 -2.81 -31.14
CA PRO A 780 31.01 -3.65 -30.41
C PRO A 780 31.27 -3.12 -28.98
N HIS A 781 30.37 -3.42 -28.06
CA HIS A 781 30.46 -3.05 -26.64
C HIS A 781 31.57 -3.79 -25.88
N PHE A 782 32.08 -4.91 -26.39
CA PHE A 782 33.09 -5.71 -25.70
C PHE A 782 34.42 -4.96 -25.52
N GLY A 783 34.91 -4.28 -26.55
CA GLY A 783 36.15 -3.49 -26.49
C GLY A 783 36.07 -2.34 -25.49
N ARG A 784 34.95 -1.60 -25.48
CA ARG A 784 34.70 -0.54 -24.50
C ARG A 784 34.59 -1.09 -23.08
N LYS A 785 33.96 -2.26 -22.87
CA LYS A 785 33.90 -2.91 -21.56
C LYS A 785 35.27 -3.38 -21.06
N LEU A 786 36.11 -3.98 -21.92
CA LEU A 786 37.45 -4.43 -21.53
C LEU A 786 38.37 -3.26 -21.20
N ILE A 787 38.39 -2.24 -22.05
CA ILE A 787 39.16 -1.00 -21.83
C ILE A 787 38.70 -0.32 -20.55
N SER A 788 37.39 -0.21 -20.35
CA SER A 788 36.83 0.28 -19.10
C SER A 788 37.36 -0.54 -17.91
N ARG A 789 37.30 -1.87 -17.94
CA ARG A 789 37.85 -2.73 -16.87
C ARG A 789 39.34 -2.50 -16.60
N LEU A 790 40.17 -2.36 -17.64
CA LEU A 790 41.61 -2.08 -17.49
C LEU A 790 41.86 -0.74 -16.82
N VAL A 791 41.13 0.31 -17.20
CA VAL A 791 41.21 1.63 -16.54
C VAL A 791 40.84 1.53 -15.07
N HIS A 792 39.81 0.74 -14.75
CA HIS A 792 39.41 0.52 -13.38
C HIS A 792 40.48 -0.23 -12.56
N TYR A 793 41.14 -1.25 -13.13
CA TYR A 793 42.28 -1.91 -12.46
C TYR A 793 43.45 -0.96 -12.21
N TRP A 794 43.71 -0.04 -13.13
CA TRP A 794 44.71 1.01 -12.95
C TRP A 794 44.34 2.03 -11.88
N GLN A 795 43.08 2.47 -11.83
CA GLN A 795 42.59 3.35 -10.76
C GLN A 795 42.65 2.67 -9.39
N LEU A 796 42.35 1.36 -9.32
CA LEU A 796 42.48 0.55 -8.11
C LEU A 796 43.91 0.48 -7.61
N ALA A 797 44.83 0.11 -8.50
CA ALA A 797 46.26 0.08 -8.19
C ALA A 797 46.72 1.46 -7.73
N GLY A 798 46.22 2.51 -8.36
CA GLY A 798 46.57 3.88 -8.01
C GLY A 798 46.09 4.33 -6.62
N VAL A 799 44.83 4.10 -6.28
CA VAL A 799 44.30 4.40 -4.94
C VAL A 799 45.02 3.57 -3.88
N ALA A 800 45.27 2.29 -4.14
CA ALA A 800 46.00 1.42 -3.22
C ALA A 800 47.44 1.91 -2.98
N LEU A 801 48.14 2.31 -4.04
CA LEU A 801 49.49 2.88 -3.95
C LEU A 801 49.49 4.23 -3.21
N PHE A 802 48.51 5.10 -3.44
CA PHE A 802 48.38 6.37 -2.73
C PHE A 802 48.13 6.17 -1.23
N VAL A 803 47.16 5.32 -0.87
CA VAL A 803 46.86 5.01 0.54
C VAL A 803 48.06 4.32 1.21
N GLY A 804 48.74 3.41 0.51
CA GLY A 804 49.97 2.78 0.98
C GLY A 804 51.11 3.78 1.20
N SER A 805 51.30 4.74 0.29
CA SER A 805 52.29 5.81 0.44
C SER A 805 51.96 6.74 1.61
N LEU A 806 50.70 7.14 1.76
CA LEU A 806 50.26 7.96 2.89
C LEU A 806 50.49 7.24 4.23
N ALA A 807 50.15 5.94 4.30
CA ALA A 807 50.38 5.11 5.48
C ALA A 807 51.88 4.97 5.79
N PHE A 808 52.72 4.82 4.76
CA PHE A 808 54.17 4.79 4.89
C PHE A 808 54.69 6.11 5.49
N GLU A 809 54.30 7.25 4.94
CA GLU A 809 54.70 8.59 5.42
C GLU A 809 54.26 8.83 6.87
N MET A 810 53.00 8.49 7.20
CA MET A 810 52.49 8.57 8.57
C MET A 810 53.29 7.68 9.52
N SER A 811 53.55 6.43 9.15
CA SER A 811 54.34 5.50 9.97
C SER A 811 55.78 5.97 10.18
N TYR A 812 56.36 6.69 9.21
CA TYR A 812 57.74 7.14 9.27
C TYR A 812 57.91 8.42 10.09
N HIS A 813 56.98 9.38 9.93
CA HIS A 813 57.08 10.72 10.50
C HIS A 813 56.37 10.89 11.84
N LEU A 814 55.22 10.26 12.07
CA LEU A 814 54.47 10.43 13.32
C LEU A 814 55.26 10.01 14.57
N PRO A 815 56.01 8.88 14.56
CA PRO A 815 56.84 8.52 15.72
C PRO A 815 57.94 9.54 16.02
N LYS A 816 58.40 10.30 15.02
CA LYS A 816 59.42 11.36 15.20
C LYS A 816 58.85 12.63 15.85
N LEU A 817 57.53 12.79 15.92
CA LEU A 817 56.88 13.92 16.58
C LEU A 817 56.80 13.77 18.11
N GLY A 818 57.16 12.60 18.65
CA GLY A 818 57.32 12.35 20.08
C GLY A 818 56.92 10.93 20.48
N ASP A 819 57.36 10.50 21.66
CA ASP A 819 57.09 9.16 22.23
C ASP A 819 55.60 8.90 22.53
N SER A 820 54.76 9.91 22.31
CA SER A 820 53.29 9.80 22.41
C SER A 820 52.64 9.10 21.22
N PHE A 821 53.36 8.87 20.13
CA PHE A 821 52.83 8.20 18.94
C PHE A 821 53.23 6.71 18.90
N PRO A 822 52.37 5.83 18.36
CA PRO A 822 52.69 4.43 18.17
C PRO A 822 54.01 4.27 17.44
N ASP A 823 54.77 3.24 17.79
CA ASP A 823 55.93 2.84 17.00
C ASP A 823 55.53 2.54 15.53
N ARG A 824 56.54 2.47 14.66
CA ARG A 824 56.32 2.26 13.22
C ARG A 824 55.47 1.00 12.96
N ALA A 825 55.75 -0.10 13.67
CA ALA A 825 55.09 -1.38 13.45
C ALA A 825 53.60 -1.31 13.78
N ASN A 826 53.23 -0.67 14.90
CA ASN A 826 51.84 -0.49 15.29
C ASN A 826 51.07 0.38 14.30
N TRP A 827 51.69 1.44 13.74
CA TRP A 827 51.05 2.24 12.68
C TRP A 827 50.74 1.43 11.42
N TRP A 828 51.61 0.51 11.02
CA TRP A 828 51.33 -0.40 9.90
C TRP A 828 50.14 -1.30 10.21
N ILE A 829 50.12 -1.92 11.39
CA ILE A 829 49.02 -2.79 11.82
C ILE A 829 47.68 -2.03 11.84
N ILE A 830 47.64 -0.82 12.40
CA ILE A 830 46.44 0.02 12.47
C ILE A 830 45.95 0.37 11.06
N ASN A 831 46.84 0.84 10.17
CA ASN A 831 46.46 1.23 8.81
C ASN A 831 45.96 0.03 7.99
N THR A 832 46.64 -1.11 8.08
CA THR A 832 46.24 -2.34 7.40
C THR A 832 44.89 -2.82 7.91
N GLY A 833 44.70 -2.86 9.23
CA GLY A 833 43.42 -3.21 9.84
C GLY A 833 42.28 -2.27 9.42
N ALA A 834 42.52 -0.96 9.40
CA ALA A 834 41.54 0.03 8.98
C ALA A 834 41.18 -0.08 7.50
N CYS A 835 42.15 -0.35 6.62
CA CYS A 835 41.90 -0.56 5.18
C CYS A 835 41.05 -1.81 4.95
N LEU A 836 41.39 -2.94 5.59
CA LEU A 836 40.64 -4.19 5.48
C LEU A 836 39.22 -4.03 6.02
N LEU A 837 39.06 -3.41 7.19
CA LEU A 837 37.75 -3.16 7.80
C LEU A 837 36.89 -2.21 6.96
N SER A 838 37.50 -1.16 6.37
CA SER A 838 36.79 -0.25 5.46
C SER A 838 36.35 -0.97 4.19
N GLY A 839 37.19 -1.85 3.63
CA GLY A 839 36.82 -2.72 2.51
C GLY A 839 35.62 -3.61 2.86
N ALA A 840 35.66 -4.28 4.02
CA ALA A 840 34.57 -5.11 4.51
C ALA A 840 33.27 -4.30 4.75
N LEU A 841 33.37 -3.08 5.28
CA LEU A 841 32.21 -2.19 5.46
C LEU A 841 31.61 -1.75 4.12
N VAL A 842 32.42 -1.48 3.10
CA VAL A 842 31.94 -1.18 1.75
C VAL A 842 31.22 -2.40 1.14
N LEU A 843 31.75 -3.61 1.34
CA LEU A 843 31.11 -4.85 0.90
C LEU A 843 29.76 -5.07 1.60
N ALA A 844 29.74 -4.95 2.93
CA ALA A 844 28.52 -5.06 3.72
C ALA A 844 27.49 -3.99 3.33
N TRP A 845 27.95 -2.77 3.01
CA TRP A 845 27.09 -1.70 2.50
C TRP A 845 26.50 -2.05 1.13
N GLN A 846 27.27 -2.66 0.24
CA GLN A 846 26.81 -3.10 -1.07
C GLN A 846 25.74 -4.19 -0.94
N GLU A 847 25.98 -5.23 -0.13
CA GLU A 847 25.01 -6.30 0.12
C GLU A 847 23.73 -5.77 0.77
N ARG A 848 23.86 -4.87 1.74
CA ARG A 848 22.70 -4.28 2.42
C ARG A 848 21.87 -3.36 1.52
N ARG A 849 22.48 -2.82 0.45
CA ARG A 849 21.81 -1.97 -0.55
C ARG A 849 21.22 -2.74 -1.72
N PHE A 850 21.49 -4.04 -1.85
CA PHE A 850 20.91 -4.90 -2.89
C PHE A 850 21.10 -4.37 -4.31
N TYR A 851 22.21 -3.70 -4.60
CA TYR A 851 22.42 -3.14 -5.93
C TYR A 851 22.40 -4.22 -7.02
N SER A 852 22.81 -5.45 -6.69
CA SER A 852 22.74 -6.62 -7.57
C SER A 852 21.30 -7.04 -7.87
N GLU A 853 20.46 -7.16 -6.85
CA GLU A 853 19.07 -7.58 -6.96
C GLU A 853 18.23 -6.49 -7.61
N GLU A 854 18.40 -5.21 -7.22
CA GLU A 854 17.77 -4.08 -7.90
C GLU A 854 18.17 -4.06 -9.38
N TYR A 855 19.46 -4.23 -9.70
CA TYR A 855 19.93 -4.26 -11.08
C TYR A 855 19.26 -5.38 -11.89
N ARG A 856 19.17 -6.59 -11.33
CA ARG A 856 18.50 -7.73 -11.96
C ARG A 856 17.01 -7.46 -12.16
N ASN A 857 16.32 -6.94 -11.15
CA ASN A 857 14.89 -6.61 -11.21
C ASN A 857 14.61 -5.57 -12.31
N TYR A 858 15.36 -4.45 -12.34
CA TYR A 858 15.17 -3.45 -13.39
C TYR A 858 15.52 -3.98 -14.79
N CYS A 859 16.51 -4.88 -14.90
CA CYS A 859 16.84 -5.52 -16.17
C CYS A 859 15.71 -6.46 -16.64
N SER A 860 15.11 -7.23 -15.73
CA SER A 860 13.95 -8.09 -15.97
C SER A 860 12.74 -7.26 -16.43
N MET A 861 12.39 -6.20 -15.67
CA MET A 861 11.32 -5.26 -16.05
C MET A 861 11.58 -4.66 -17.43
N ARG A 862 12.80 -4.22 -17.70
CA ARG A 862 13.15 -3.64 -19.01
C ARG A 862 12.90 -4.63 -20.14
N ALA A 863 13.25 -5.91 -19.96
CA ALA A 863 13.00 -6.94 -20.95
C ALA A 863 11.49 -7.19 -21.15
N LEU A 864 10.74 -7.30 -20.05
CA LEU A 864 9.29 -7.44 -20.06
C LEU A 864 8.61 -6.28 -20.83
N TYR A 865 8.91 -5.03 -20.45
CA TYR A 865 8.31 -3.86 -21.10
C TYR A 865 8.70 -3.76 -22.58
N LYS A 866 9.93 -4.14 -22.96
CA LYS A 866 10.32 -4.18 -24.39
C LYS A 866 9.53 -5.22 -25.18
N SER A 867 9.26 -6.39 -24.60
CA SER A 867 8.43 -7.41 -25.24
C SER A 867 6.98 -6.95 -25.36
N ALA A 868 6.42 -6.33 -24.32
CA ALA A 868 5.09 -5.73 -24.35
C ALA A 868 4.99 -4.59 -25.38
N ASP A 869 6.00 -3.73 -25.47
CA ASP A 869 6.06 -2.64 -26.45
C ASP A 869 6.02 -3.18 -27.88
N ARG A 870 6.84 -4.20 -28.20
CA ARG A 870 6.85 -4.86 -29.51
C ARG A 870 5.50 -5.50 -29.83
N ARG A 871 4.87 -6.20 -28.87
CA ARG A 871 3.58 -6.86 -29.10
C ARG A 871 2.46 -5.83 -29.32
N LEU A 872 2.42 -4.76 -28.53
CA LEU A 872 1.46 -3.68 -28.72
C LEU A 872 1.70 -2.95 -30.05
N ASP A 873 2.94 -2.73 -30.47
CA ASP A 873 3.25 -2.15 -31.79
C ASP A 873 2.60 -2.95 -32.92
N LEU A 874 2.75 -4.28 -32.90
CA LEU A 874 2.17 -5.16 -33.91
C LEU A 874 0.64 -5.07 -33.92
N ILE A 875 0.00 -5.10 -32.75
CA ILE A 875 -1.46 -4.99 -32.62
C ILE A 875 -1.95 -3.62 -33.13
N LEU A 876 -1.27 -2.53 -32.78
CA LEU A 876 -1.65 -1.17 -33.18
C LEU A 876 -1.45 -0.94 -34.68
N ASN A 877 -0.39 -1.51 -35.26
CA ASN A 877 -0.14 -1.49 -36.70
C ASN A 877 -1.22 -2.29 -37.46
N GLU A 878 -1.63 -3.44 -36.92
CA GLU A 878 -2.74 -4.22 -37.49
C GLU A 878 -4.08 -3.47 -37.39
N LEU A 879 -4.38 -2.85 -36.24
CA LEU A 879 -5.56 -2.01 -36.02
C LEU A 879 -5.59 -0.75 -36.91
N GLY A 880 -4.42 -0.26 -37.33
CA GLY A 880 -4.24 0.92 -38.17
C GLY A 880 -4.16 0.62 -39.67
N SER A 881 -4.11 -0.65 -40.07
CA SER A 881 -3.98 -1.03 -41.48
C SER A 881 -5.22 -0.62 -42.28
N PRO A 882 -5.07 -0.01 -43.48
CA PRO A 882 -6.20 0.35 -44.33
C PRO A 882 -7.03 -0.86 -44.76
N ASP A 883 -6.40 -2.04 -44.90
CA ASP A 883 -7.09 -3.30 -45.22
C ASP A 883 -8.06 -3.74 -44.10
N PHE A 884 -7.85 -3.22 -42.88
CA PHE A 884 -8.66 -3.56 -41.71
C PHE A 884 -10.02 -2.85 -41.69
N LEU A 885 -10.21 -1.80 -42.50
CA LEU A 885 -11.50 -1.10 -42.64
C LEU A 885 -12.61 -1.98 -43.21
N HIS A 886 -12.26 -3.11 -43.86
CA HIS A 886 -13.20 -4.05 -44.46
C HIS A 886 -13.37 -5.38 -43.68
N LYS A 887 -12.61 -5.60 -42.59
CA LYS A 887 -12.72 -6.81 -41.75
C LYS A 887 -13.93 -6.70 -40.79
N ARG A 888 -14.47 -7.85 -40.39
CA ARG A 888 -15.62 -7.95 -39.47
C ARG A 888 -15.30 -7.35 -38.09
N ASP A 889 -16.29 -6.72 -37.45
CA ASP A 889 -16.17 -6.02 -36.16
C ASP A 889 -15.58 -6.89 -35.02
N TRP A 890 -15.88 -8.19 -34.99
CA TRP A 890 -15.39 -9.10 -33.94
C TRP A 890 -13.86 -9.27 -33.93
N THR A 891 -13.19 -9.21 -35.09
CA THR A 891 -11.73 -9.32 -35.17
C THR A 891 -11.05 -8.12 -34.50
N ARG A 892 -11.66 -6.94 -34.69
CA ARG A 892 -11.18 -5.71 -34.09
C ARG A 892 -11.37 -5.71 -32.57
N GLN A 893 -12.56 -6.09 -32.11
CA GLN A 893 -12.84 -6.22 -30.67
C GLN A 893 -11.85 -7.17 -30.01
N ARG A 894 -11.51 -8.29 -30.67
CA ARG A 894 -10.49 -9.22 -30.20
C ARG A 894 -9.10 -8.57 -30.08
N LEU A 895 -8.66 -7.80 -31.07
CA LEU A 895 -7.35 -7.12 -31.02
C LEU A 895 -7.30 -6.03 -29.94
N VAL A 896 -8.39 -5.28 -29.76
CA VAL A 896 -8.51 -4.30 -28.66
C VAL A 896 -8.45 -5.00 -27.31
N ALA A 897 -9.18 -6.10 -27.15
CA ALA A 897 -9.15 -6.91 -25.93
C ALA A 897 -7.74 -7.49 -25.67
N GLU A 898 -7.02 -7.92 -26.71
CA GLU A 898 -5.63 -8.38 -26.59
C GLU A 898 -4.69 -7.25 -26.16
N ALA A 899 -4.83 -6.04 -26.71
CA ALA A 899 -4.05 -4.89 -26.28
C ALA A 899 -4.34 -4.52 -24.81
N GLN A 900 -5.62 -4.55 -24.41
CA GLN A 900 -6.05 -4.32 -23.04
C GLN A 900 -5.50 -5.38 -22.08
N ASP A 901 -5.50 -6.65 -22.47
CA ASP A 901 -4.94 -7.75 -21.69
C ASP A 901 -3.43 -7.58 -21.47
N ILE A 902 -2.67 -7.19 -22.51
CA ILE A 902 -1.24 -6.89 -22.37
C ILE A 902 -1.02 -5.74 -21.39
N LEU A 903 -1.80 -4.66 -21.50
CA LEU A 903 -1.70 -3.50 -20.58
C LEU A 903 -2.08 -3.88 -19.14
N TYR A 904 -3.06 -4.77 -18.98
CA TYR A 904 -3.45 -5.31 -17.69
C TYR A 904 -2.33 -6.16 -17.07
N GLN A 905 -1.79 -7.14 -17.80
CA GLN A 905 -0.72 -8.01 -17.31
C GLN A 905 0.55 -7.23 -16.96
N VAL A 906 0.96 -6.30 -17.83
CA VAL A 906 2.10 -5.41 -17.58
C VAL A 906 1.85 -4.50 -16.38
N GLY A 907 0.61 -4.08 -16.15
CA GLY A 907 0.21 -3.38 -14.94
C GLY A 907 0.35 -4.24 -13.69
N CYS A 908 -0.15 -5.48 -13.72
CA CYS A 908 -0.05 -6.40 -12.60
C CYS A 908 1.41 -6.67 -12.23
N GLU A 909 2.26 -6.91 -13.23
CA GLU A 909 3.70 -7.12 -13.02
C GLU A 909 4.38 -5.85 -12.48
N ALA A 910 3.97 -4.66 -12.92
CA ALA A 910 4.45 -3.40 -12.35
C ALA A 910 4.09 -3.24 -10.86
N LEU A 911 2.87 -3.64 -10.49
CA LEU A 911 2.40 -3.60 -9.09
C LEU A 911 3.13 -4.65 -8.24
N SER A 912 3.34 -5.85 -8.78
CA SER A 912 4.07 -6.93 -8.10
C SER A 912 5.52 -6.54 -7.87
N GLU A 913 6.23 -6.06 -8.90
CA GLU A 913 7.63 -5.63 -8.75
C GLU A 913 7.74 -4.49 -7.73
N ASN A 914 6.83 -3.53 -7.76
CA ASN A 914 6.85 -2.40 -6.85
C ASN A 914 6.54 -2.82 -5.40
N ALA A 915 5.67 -3.83 -5.20
CA ALA A 915 5.44 -4.45 -3.90
C ALA A 915 6.70 -5.19 -3.42
N ASP A 916 7.29 -6.06 -4.25
CA ASP A 916 8.54 -6.77 -3.94
C ASP A 916 9.68 -5.79 -3.62
N TRP A 917 9.77 -4.70 -4.38
CA TRP A 917 10.72 -3.62 -4.13
C TRP A 917 10.50 -2.97 -2.77
N LEU A 918 9.26 -2.66 -2.40
CA LEU A 918 8.93 -2.08 -1.09
C LEU A 918 9.31 -3.04 0.05
N ILE A 919 8.94 -4.31 -0.08
CA ILE A 919 9.20 -5.36 0.91
C ILE A 919 10.71 -5.55 1.09
N LEU A 920 11.45 -5.66 0.00
CA LEU A 920 12.92 -5.79 0.03
C LEU A 920 13.57 -4.63 0.81
N HIS A 921 13.05 -3.41 0.65
CA HIS A 921 13.58 -2.23 1.33
C HIS A 921 13.14 -2.11 2.79
N ARG A 922 11.98 -2.68 3.16
CA ARG A 922 11.49 -2.68 4.56
C ARG A 922 12.05 -3.83 5.38
N ALA A 923 12.20 -5.01 4.79
CA ALA A 923 12.68 -6.22 5.48
C ALA A 923 14.12 -6.10 6.00
N ARG A 924 14.88 -5.07 5.58
CA ARG A 924 16.23 -4.80 6.08
C ARG A 924 16.39 -3.33 6.43
N PRO A 925 15.74 -2.85 7.51
CA PRO A 925 16.05 -1.52 8.02
C PRO A 925 17.55 -1.45 8.34
N LEU A 926 18.12 -0.25 8.35
CA LEU A 926 19.47 -0.05 8.89
C LEU A 926 19.45 -0.22 10.42
N GLU A 927 19.05 -1.39 10.93
CA GLU A 927 19.13 -1.70 12.35
C GLU A 927 20.61 -1.85 12.77
N PRO A 928 21.02 -1.26 13.90
CA PRO A 928 22.32 -1.55 14.48
C PRO A 928 22.35 -3.03 14.86
N PHE A 929 23.47 -3.69 14.60
CA PHE A 929 23.74 -4.99 15.19
C PHE A 929 23.84 -4.75 16.71
N MET A 930 22.73 -4.91 17.43
CA MET A 930 22.82 -5.00 18.88
C MET A 930 23.46 -6.35 19.16
N ALA A 931 24.74 -6.33 19.51
CA ALA A 931 25.38 -7.52 20.05
C ALA A 931 24.55 -7.95 21.26
N GLY A 932 23.99 -9.16 21.18
CA GLY A 932 23.25 -9.78 22.27
C GLY A 932 24.12 -10.08 23.46
#